data_AF-A0A9X4RGF6-F1
#
_entry.id   AF-A0A9X4RGF6-F1
#
_cell.length_a   1.000
_cell.length_b   1.000
_cell.length_c   1.000
_cell.angle_alpha   90.00
_cell.angle_beta   90.00
_cell.angle_gamma   90.00
#
_symmetry.space_group_name_H-M   'P 1'
#
loop_
_entity.id
_entity.type
_entity.pdbx_description
1 polymer ?
#
loop_
_entity_poly.entity_id
_entity_poly.type
_entity_poly.pdbx_seq_one_letter_code
_entity_poly.pdbx_strand_id
1 'polypeptide(L)'
;MSKFTSTKKGLICPICDDNTGKCRIVDKISLCMNSPDGVIEISGYKYLHASKDGLWGVYAEDNRQTHSNDAKRVYKAQKVERDLITKQKHEASLNLIERDREYRKLIKQLPLTDRALSDLSRRGLNAEQIERMLFASVGQWHPLRHAMTTQLAGVIGKGNKLNVMTDGYLVPIPNIDGLIVGSQYRVFEPIDGNKYPWLTSKTKNNPDGATAHLPNGELPMGVYRPQNLIKKGVVGTIEGYLKPSIASDKVGHVCFGMSSGNFAACPEQFEQALKLIEVEQGIKPYLLLYPDAGAIQNPHVMNTYSNTYKLAIKLGYEMKVAWHGQTSKTKHQDIDELDSIDGIKEISWYEFLGLQHKALKDESVTISQRYLTDLEIPESAKLVCLRSPKGTNKTGYIAKYVDGQRGYKRFLVICHRSQLTQQLGHRLGLRTHYELENATGDIKAAIASEISLFGMVTTWDSLHKINPDDWKDCEIILDEAEQSIWHLLNSTTDIENYRVDTIAMFSQLLQDCDRTWLLDADLTNTAIEFTSGLVNRPDFEPYIVLNNYLFEEPWNITIYSGNEPTGLQKKLFDYLGNRKKCILHLDSQQRKGKYSGVNIERMVTQKYPHLKTLLIDSHTVQNPDHPAYKILTDANICDRLSGYDLVIATPTIETGVSIDAKGLFDAVFGIFHGVVSADSARQALARYREPVERYIWAKTYSPISGNPDYKQALTRQSKAIRAHTRGLQDADLGHIDVNPSPVALTTWAKIQARVKADAIRFRDAIIDGLKADGHIVQSADDINKAESKKLLEIATVNCDESYSEECEAIAEQVTIDDERAKQIEDSKSRTDEHKYQLRKYKLIKSYGVEVTPKLVQLDDDGLYKKLRLFYFLTDGKQYLKPRDKAKLSNLLNSKGQLWQPTTNKALIRGQIDLLIKLDIVNVLMQPDREYRGADADLVKFKKRVIRHRYAIRTMFGIVIDPSASAIASANQLLSILGLKLNQVSRDKLVDGKAGHRVYKFMPILATDIRYQILQNWLKVDAQKLAQKMPEIIDISNIELDPPKIIINTITDAGSELAGSAVVEIAPIPIAQTNSKEDLQPSPNNIPLVHEVVPSNKPTQPPKKAIQWQKGMRAIYQGTDWVIGTLGSATAKIVRNGFELWVDLPDLAIA
;
A
#
# COMPACT_ATOMS: atom_id res chain seq x y z
N MET A 1 0.01 40.90 21.93
CA MET A 1 0.53 39.61 21.39
C MET A 1 1.63 39.94 20.40
N SER A 2 2.80 39.33 20.59
CA SER A 2 3.92 39.28 19.66
C SER A 2 3.48 38.69 18.30
N LYS A 3 4.16 39.08 17.21
CA LYS A 3 3.91 38.54 15.86
C LYS A 3 4.99 37.53 15.50
N PHE A 4 4.57 36.41 14.90
CA PHE A 4 5.49 35.52 14.19
C PHE A 4 6.27 36.29 13.14
N THR A 5 7.59 36.29 13.29
CA THR A 5 8.54 36.91 12.37
C THR A 5 9.14 35.80 11.51
N SER A 6 9.13 35.96 10.18
CA SER A 6 9.84 35.03 9.29
C SER A 6 11.34 35.08 9.56
N THR A 7 11.99 33.93 9.40
CA THR A 7 13.45 33.80 9.41
C THR A 7 14.12 34.70 8.36
N LYS A 8 15.37 35.08 8.62
CA LYS A 8 16.19 35.92 7.74
C LYS A 8 17.66 35.81 8.15
N LYS A 9 18.57 36.41 7.37
CA LYS A 9 19.96 36.61 7.78
C LYS A 9 20.00 37.39 9.12
N GLY A 10 20.49 36.75 10.18
CA GLY A 10 20.46 37.26 11.56
C GLY A 10 19.27 36.82 12.44
N LEU A 11 18.31 36.04 11.92
CA LEU A 11 17.25 35.39 12.70
C LEU A 11 16.95 34.01 12.09
N ILE A 12 17.62 32.99 12.61
CA ILE A 12 17.71 31.63 12.06
C ILE A 12 16.71 30.70 12.77
N CYS A 13 16.12 29.73 12.05
CA CYS A 13 15.25 28.73 12.67
C CYS A 13 16.06 27.75 13.54
N PRO A 14 15.85 27.69 14.88
CA PRO A 14 16.61 26.79 15.76
C PRO A 14 16.21 25.30 15.63
N ILE A 15 15.42 24.96 14.60
CA ILE A 15 14.87 23.63 14.34
C ILE A 15 15.41 23.03 13.02
N CYS A 16 15.94 23.85 12.12
CA CYS A 16 16.39 23.41 10.78
C CYS A 16 17.33 24.39 10.08
N ASP A 17 17.88 25.37 10.81
CA ASP A 17 18.79 26.42 10.37
C ASP A 17 18.36 27.28 9.18
N ASP A 18 17.07 27.23 8.82
CA ASP A 18 16.48 28.10 7.81
C ASP A 18 16.66 29.60 8.16
N ASN A 19 17.29 30.31 7.23
CA ASN A 19 17.49 31.75 7.25
C ASN A 19 16.82 32.46 6.05
N THR A 20 15.96 31.75 5.30
CA THR A 20 15.40 32.17 4.00
C THR A 20 13.95 32.68 4.07
N GLY A 21 13.29 32.57 5.23
CA GLY A 21 11.93 33.09 5.48
C GLY A 21 10.81 32.04 5.45
N LYS A 22 11.14 30.76 5.21
CA LYS A 22 10.20 29.62 5.17
C LYS A 22 9.63 29.32 6.55
N CYS A 23 10.49 29.34 7.56
CA CYS A 23 10.15 29.16 8.97
C CYS A 23 9.79 30.49 9.65
N ARG A 24 9.10 30.41 10.79
CA ARG A 24 8.65 31.60 11.53
C ARG A 24 8.84 31.42 13.03
N ILE A 25 9.27 32.47 13.72
CA ILE A 25 9.58 32.43 15.16
C ILE A 25 8.75 33.50 15.89
N VAL A 26 8.21 33.17 17.05
CA VAL A 26 7.69 34.15 18.02
C VAL A 26 8.10 33.74 19.42
N ASP A 27 8.76 34.65 20.14
CA ASP A 27 9.26 34.45 21.50
C ASP A 27 10.02 33.10 21.61
N LYS A 28 9.50 32.13 22.37
CA LYS A 28 10.07 30.77 22.56
C LYS A 28 9.45 29.69 21.65
N ILE A 29 8.70 30.06 20.61
CA ILE A 29 7.95 29.14 19.73
C ILE A 29 8.42 29.27 18.27
N SER A 30 8.83 28.16 17.68
CA SER A 30 9.25 28.06 16.28
C SER A 30 8.27 27.22 15.45
N LEU A 31 7.82 27.79 14.32
CA LEU A 31 7.10 27.11 13.25
C LEU A 31 8.11 26.67 12.20
N CYS A 32 8.49 25.39 12.23
CA CYS A 32 9.46 24.80 11.32
C CYS A 32 8.78 24.15 10.12
N MET A 33 9.06 24.62 8.90
CA MET A 33 8.49 24.05 7.68
C MET A 33 9.21 22.75 7.26
N ASN A 34 10.50 22.61 7.59
CA ASN A 34 11.31 21.44 7.23
C ASN A 34 11.12 20.22 8.15
N SER A 35 10.47 20.40 9.31
CA SER A 35 10.07 19.30 10.22
C SER A 35 8.58 19.42 10.57
N PRO A 36 7.67 19.23 9.60
CA PRO A 36 6.24 19.54 9.75
C PRO A 36 5.49 18.53 10.63
N ASP A 37 5.98 17.30 10.70
CA ASP A 37 5.39 16.17 11.42
C ASP A 37 5.91 16.03 12.86
N GLY A 38 7.00 16.74 13.19
CA GLY A 38 7.60 16.79 14.52
C GLY A 38 8.46 15.60 14.89
N VAL A 39 8.94 14.85 13.90
CA VAL A 39 9.59 13.56 14.15
C VAL A 39 11.09 13.71 14.44
N ILE A 40 11.71 14.84 14.06
CA ILE A 40 13.06 15.19 14.52
C ILE A 40 12.97 15.74 15.95
N GLU A 41 13.53 15.02 16.93
CA GLU A 41 13.79 15.53 18.28
C GLU A 41 15.08 16.35 18.28
N ILE A 42 15.05 17.56 18.86
CA ILE A 42 16.10 18.56 18.73
C ILE A 42 16.50 19.06 20.12
N SER A 43 17.81 19.13 20.38
CA SER A 43 18.32 19.47 21.71
C SER A 43 17.81 20.84 22.16
N GLY A 44 17.17 20.89 23.32
CA GLY A 44 16.55 22.10 23.86
C GLY A 44 15.22 22.51 23.21
N TYR A 45 14.63 21.74 22.29
CA TYR A 45 13.36 22.06 21.63
C TYR A 45 12.38 20.88 21.55
N LYS A 46 11.19 21.07 22.12
CA LYS A 46 10.10 20.09 22.15
C LYS A 46 9.06 20.35 21.07
N TYR A 47 8.78 19.34 20.25
CA TYR A 47 7.62 19.37 19.36
C TYR A 47 6.30 19.28 20.14
N LEU A 48 5.32 20.09 19.76
CA LEU A 48 3.99 20.15 20.38
C LEU A 48 2.92 19.47 19.52
N HIS A 49 2.86 19.84 18.23
CA HIS A 49 1.91 19.37 17.22
C HIS A 49 2.24 19.98 15.85
N ALA A 50 1.72 19.41 14.77
CA ALA A 50 1.67 20.06 13.48
C ALA A 50 0.64 21.20 13.48
N SER A 51 0.85 22.21 12.65
CA SER A 51 -0.12 23.27 12.38
C SER A 51 -1.42 22.71 11.79
N LYS A 52 -2.52 23.49 11.81
CA LYS A 52 -3.85 23.05 11.33
C LYS A 52 -3.86 22.56 9.87
N ASP A 53 -2.98 23.09 9.04
CA ASP A 53 -2.77 22.74 7.63
C ASP A 53 -1.73 21.62 7.42
N GLY A 54 -0.98 21.25 8.47
CA GLY A 54 0.12 20.28 8.42
C GLY A 54 1.40 20.80 7.75
N LEU A 55 1.54 22.13 7.59
CA LEU A 55 2.65 22.75 6.87
C LEU A 55 3.87 23.07 7.77
N TRP A 56 3.65 23.26 9.08
CA TRP A 56 4.72 23.58 10.04
C TRP A 56 4.62 22.70 11.28
N GLY A 57 5.77 22.26 11.79
CA GLY A 57 5.89 21.68 13.11
C GLY A 57 5.94 22.82 14.13
N VAL A 58 5.08 22.76 15.15
CA VAL A 58 5.07 23.74 16.24
C VAL A 58 6.02 23.24 17.33
N TYR A 59 7.19 23.86 17.42
CA TYR A 59 8.21 23.57 18.42
C TYR A 59 8.27 24.68 19.48
N ALA A 60 8.66 24.35 20.71
CA ALA A 60 8.94 25.30 21.78
C ALA A 60 10.19 24.89 22.58
N GLU A 61 10.90 25.85 23.19
CA GLU A 61 12.08 25.56 24.01
C GLU A 61 11.75 24.61 25.19
N ASP A 62 12.48 23.51 25.31
CA ASP A 62 12.31 22.51 26.37
C ASP A 62 13.12 22.90 27.62
N ASN A 63 12.68 23.96 28.29
CA ASN A 63 13.32 24.58 29.45
C ASN A 63 13.41 23.69 30.72
N ARG A 64 13.13 22.37 30.62
CA ARG A 64 13.01 21.35 31.71
C ARG A 64 11.99 21.65 32.81
N GLN A 65 11.54 22.89 32.97
CA GLN A 65 10.32 23.22 33.68
C GLN A 65 9.15 22.48 33.02
N THR A 66 8.49 21.61 33.77
CA THR A 66 7.18 21.07 33.42
C THR A 66 6.24 22.24 33.14
N HIS A 67 5.92 22.49 31.87
CA HIS A 67 4.82 23.40 31.50
C HIS A 67 3.61 23.03 32.36
N SER A 68 3.23 23.90 33.29
CA SER A 68 2.13 23.61 34.21
C SER A 68 0.89 23.25 33.40
N ASN A 69 0.09 22.31 33.93
CA ASN A 69 -1.17 21.96 33.29
C ASN A 69 -2.05 23.21 33.10
N ASP A 70 -1.84 24.23 33.92
CA ASP A 70 -2.54 25.51 33.93
C ASP A 70 -2.18 26.41 32.75
N ALA A 71 -0.93 26.48 32.30
CA ALA A 71 -0.59 27.18 31.05
C ALA A 71 -1.31 26.55 29.83
N LYS A 72 -1.40 25.21 29.80
CA LYS A 72 -2.15 24.46 28.77
C LYS A 72 -3.67 24.56 28.95
N ARG A 73 -4.18 24.70 30.18
CA ARG A 73 -5.60 24.99 30.48
C ARG A 73 -5.97 26.41 30.03
N VAL A 74 -5.16 27.43 30.34
CA VAL A 74 -5.38 28.83 29.95
C VAL A 74 -5.38 28.98 28.43
N TYR A 75 -4.41 28.39 27.71
CA TYR A 75 -4.43 28.42 26.24
C TYR A 75 -5.67 27.70 25.67
N LYS A 76 -6.08 26.56 26.23
CA LYS A 76 -7.32 25.89 25.84
C LYS A 76 -8.56 26.72 26.15
N ALA A 77 -8.64 27.37 27.31
CA ALA A 77 -9.75 28.21 27.72
C ALA A 77 -9.88 29.45 26.82
N GLN A 78 -8.80 30.21 26.63
CA GLN A 78 -8.76 31.34 25.69
C GLN A 78 -9.07 30.92 24.25
N LYS A 79 -8.70 29.70 23.85
CA LYS A 79 -9.09 29.17 22.53
C LYS A 79 -10.59 28.85 22.48
N VAL A 80 -11.14 28.15 23.47
CA VAL A 80 -12.58 27.83 23.55
C VAL A 80 -13.42 29.11 23.60
N GLU A 81 -12.98 30.12 24.35
CA GLU A 81 -13.57 31.46 24.41
C GLU A 81 -13.55 32.16 23.04
N ARG A 82 -12.42 32.19 22.34
CA ARG A 82 -12.31 32.74 20.98
C ARG A 82 -13.15 31.97 19.96
N ASP A 83 -13.13 30.64 20.02
CA ASP A 83 -13.92 29.75 19.16
C ASP A 83 -15.44 29.99 19.43
N LEU A 84 -15.86 30.19 20.69
CA LEU A 84 -17.23 30.53 21.10
C LEU A 84 -17.67 31.93 20.65
N ILE A 85 -16.85 32.96 20.87
CA ILE A 85 -17.12 34.33 20.40
C ILE A 85 -17.23 34.36 18.86
N THR A 86 -16.40 33.57 18.17
CA THR A 86 -16.48 33.42 16.71
C THR A 86 -17.77 32.72 16.29
N LYS A 87 -18.17 31.65 17.00
CA LYS A 87 -19.44 30.93 16.76
C LYS A 87 -20.64 31.87 16.96
N GLN A 88 -20.72 32.60 18.07
CA GLN A 88 -21.77 33.58 18.34
C GLN A 88 -21.85 34.68 17.26
N LYS A 89 -20.70 35.17 16.77
CA LYS A 89 -20.65 36.16 15.67
C LYS A 89 -21.09 35.58 14.33
N HIS A 90 -20.93 34.28 14.11
CA HIS A 90 -21.45 33.60 12.92
C HIS A 90 -22.95 33.32 13.07
N GLU A 91 -23.42 32.80 14.21
CA GLU A 91 -24.82 32.57 14.54
C GLU A 91 -25.68 33.85 14.44
N ALA A 92 -25.10 35.01 14.77
CA ALA A 92 -25.73 36.33 14.64
C ALA A 92 -25.59 36.98 13.24
N SER A 93 -25.11 36.25 12.23
CA SER A 93 -25.08 36.73 10.84
C SER A 93 -26.40 36.45 10.11
N LEU A 94 -26.65 37.19 9.03
CA LEU A 94 -27.86 37.07 8.20
C LEU A 94 -28.15 35.60 7.83
N ASN A 95 -29.42 35.19 7.90
CA ASN A 95 -29.83 33.85 7.49
C ASN A 95 -29.83 33.69 5.96
N LEU A 96 -30.00 32.47 5.45
CA LEU A 96 -29.85 32.18 4.01
C LEU A 96 -30.83 32.97 3.12
N ILE A 97 -32.06 33.20 3.58
CA ILE A 97 -33.10 33.94 2.85
C ILE A 97 -32.82 35.45 2.89
N GLU A 98 -32.32 35.96 4.02
CA GLU A 98 -31.87 37.35 4.13
C GLU A 98 -30.65 37.63 3.25
N ARG A 99 -29.68 36.71 3.22
CA ARG A 99 -28.49 36.83 2.36
C ARG A 99 -28.88 36.88 0.88
N ASP A 100 -29.76 35.98 0.42
CA ASP A 100 -30.26 36.01 -0.95
C ASP A 100 -30.93 37.35 -1.29
N ARG A 101 -31.84 37.82 -0.42
CA ARG A 101 -32.54 39.10 -0.58
C ARG A 101 -31.56 40.26 -0.71
N GLU A 102 -30.53 40.32 0.12
CA GLU A 102 -29.54 41.40 0.09
C GLU A 102 -28.53 41.25 -1.07
N TYR A 103 -28.08 40.05 -1.42
CA TYR A 103 -27.24 39.85 -2.62
C TYR A 103 -28.00 40.20 -3.91
N ARG A 104 -29.29 39.86 -4.05
CA ARG A 104 -30.10 40.26 -5.22
C ARG A 104 -30.37 41.77 -5.25
N LYS A 105 -30.54 42.43 -4.10
CA LYS A 105 -30.57 43.92 -4.01
C LYS A 105 -29.23 44.57 -4.39
N LEU A 106 -28.11 43.92 -4.08
CA LEU A 106 -26.78 44.39 -4.44
C LEU A 106 -26.55 44.28 -5.95
N ILE A 107 -26.77 43.10 -6.52
CA ILE A 107 -26.57 42.81 -7.95
C ILE A 107 -27.44 43.73 -8.83
N LYS A 108 -28.68 44.03 -8.44
CA LYS A 108 -29.56 44.99 -9.15
C LYS A 108 -29.02 46.43 -9.24
N GLN A 109 -27.98 46.79 -8.48
CA GLN A 109 -27.32 48.11 -8.57
C GLN A 109 -26.04 48.10 -9.44
N LEU A 110 -25.59 46.91 -9.86
CA LEU A 110 -24.27 46.64 -10.41
C LEU A 110 -24.37 46.04 -11.83
N PRO A 111 -24.63 46.88 -12.86
CA PRO A 111 -24.72 46.38 -14.24
C PRO A 111 -23.40 45.72 -14.68
N LEU A 112 -23.49 44.78 -15.62
CA LEU A 112 -22.30 44.23 -16.28
C LEU A 112 -21.70 45.26 -17.24
N THR A 113 -20.37 45.29 -17.29
CA THR A 113 -19.58 46.07 -18.25
C THR A 113 -19.08 45.17 -19.39
N ASP A 114 -18.80 45.74 -20.56
CA ASP A 114 -18.31 45.00 -21.72
C ASP A 114 -17.01 44.22 -21.43
N ARG A 115 -16.14 44.76 -20.56
CA ARG A 115 -14.92 44.08 -20.09
C ARG A 115 -15.24 42.80 -19.30
N ALA A 116 -16.30 42.82 -18.48
CA ALA A 116 -16.76 41.63 -17.75
C ALA A 116 -17.48 40.64 -18.68
N LEU A 117 -18.38 41.12 -19.54
CA LEU A 117 -19.10 40.31 -20.52
C LEU A 117 -18.11 39.57 -21.45
N SER A 118 -17.06 40.26 -21.88
CA SER A 118 -15.99 39.69 -22.73
C SER A 118 -15.17 38.61 -22.00
N ASP A 119 -14.76 38.80 -20.74
CA ASP A 119 -14.05 37.71 -20.01
C ASP A 119 -14.97 36.52 -19.72
N LEU A 120 -16.25 36.74 -19.43
CA LEU A 120 -17.24 35.67 -19.21
C LEU A 120 -17.50 34.88 -20.50
N SER A 121 -17.73 35.56 -21.63
CA SER A 121 -17.97 34.91 -22.93
C SER A 121 -16.72 34.19 -23.45
N ARG A 122 -15.52 34.75 -23.22
CA ARG A 122 -14.23 34.09 -23.50
C ARG A 122 -14.02 32.81 -22.68
N ARG A 123 -14.71 32.65 -21.55
CA ARG A 123 -14.75 31.42 -20.74
C ARG A 123 -15.83 30.43 -21.16
N GLY A 124 -16.49 30.66 -22.29
CA GLY A 124 -17.54 29.79 -22.81
C GLY A 124 -18.91 29.94 -22.12
N LEU A 125 -19.16 31.06 -21.41
CA LEU A 125 -20.50 31.37 -20.91
C LEU A 125 -21.31 32.09 -22.00
N ASN A 126 -22.47 31.53 -22.34
CA ASN A 126 -23.45 32.19 -23.20
C ASN A 126 -24.28 33.24 -22.41
N ALA A 127 -25.03 34.08 -23.11
CA ALA A 127 -25.79 35.18 -22.50
C ALA A 127 -26.82 34.72 -21.44
N GLU A 128 -27.52 33.62 -21.70
CA GLU A 128 -28.52 33.04 -20.78
C GLU A 128 -27.85 32.50 -19.50
N GLN A 129 -26.70 31.84 -19.63
CA GLN A 129 -25.88 31.42 -18.50
C GLN A 129 -25.39 32.62 -17.68
N ILE A 130 -24.94 33.71 -18.33
CA ILE A 130 -24.49 34.93 -17.65
C ILE A 130 -25.63 35.56 -16.84
N GLU A 131 -26.84 35.65 -17.42
CA GLU A 131 -28.03 36.19 -16.74
C GLU A 131 -28.46 35.28 -15.56
N ARG A 132 -28.63 33.97 -15.80
CA ARG A 132 -29.00 32.97 -14.79
C ARG A 132 -28.04 32.97 -13.59
N MET A 133 -26.76 33.23 -13.83
CA MET A 133 -25.69 33.26 -12.82
C MET A 133 -25.53 34.60 -12.09
N LEU A 134 -26.25 35.64 -12.51
CA LEU A 134 -26.33 36.95 -11.83
C LEU A 134 -24.98 37.65 -11.64
N PHE A 135 -24.04 37.48 -12.59
CA PHE A 135 -22.75 38.20 -12.56
C PHE A 135 -22.99 39.73 -12.61
N ALA A 136 -22.13 40.49 -11.94
CA ALA A 136 -22.27 41.95 -11.77
C ALA A 136 -20.90 42.64 -11.73
N SER A 137 -20.68 43.73 -12.47
CA SER A 137 -19.38 44.42 -12.44
C SER A 137 -19.17 45.23 -11.17
N VAL A 138 -17.92 45.29 -10.69
CA VAL A 138 -17.50 46.08 -9.53
C VAL A 138 -16.19 46.82 -9.83
N GLY A 139 -16.04 47.98 -9.21
CA GLY A 139 -14.82 48.78 -9.26
C GLY A 139 -14.15 48.88 -7.88
N GLN A 140 -12.93 49.41 -7.84
CA GLN A 140 -12.26 49.75 -6.58
C GLN A 140 -13.17 50.64 -5.70
N TRP A 141 -13.37 50.24 -4.44
CA TRP A 141 -14.23 50.89 -3.44
C TRP A 141 -15.67 51.19 -3.90
N HIS A 142 -16.23 50.38 -4.81
CA HIS A 142 -17.45 50.69 -5.57
C HIS A 142 -18.59 51.32 -4.75
N PRO A 143 -19.06 52.54 -5.08
CA PRO A 143 -20.16 53.19 -4.38
C PRO A 143 -21.51 52.55 -4.72
N LEU A 144 -22.41 52.48 -3.72
CA LEU A 144 -23.75 51.90 -3.87
C LEU A 144 -24.79 53.02 -3.98
N ARG A 145 -25.73 52.88 -4.92
CA ARG A 145 -26.79 53.86 -5.20
C ARG A 145 -27.82 53.92 -4.06
N HIS A 146 -28.02 52.80 -3.38
CA HIS A 146 -28.90 52.66 -2.23
C HIS A 146 -28.16 52.00 -1.07
N ALA A 147 -28.37 52.50 0.15
CA ALA A 147 -27.71 51.99 1.34
C ALA A 147 -28.10 50.54 1.63
N MET A 148 -27.11 49.70 1.91
CA MET A 148 -27.25 48.28 2.18
C MET A 148 -26.86 47.91 3.61
N THR A 149 -27.36 46.79 4.12
CA THR A 149 -27.00 46.34 5.48
C THR A 149 -25.51 46.04 5.60
N THR A 150 -24.85 46.60 6.62
CA THR A 150 -23.44 46.30 6.94
C THR A 150 -23.23 44.91 7.54
N GLN A 151 -24.30 44.13 7.73
CA GLN A 151 -24.23 42.70 8.02
C GLN A 151 -24.01 41.85 6.76
N LEU A 152 -24.21 42.40 5.55
CA LEU A 152 -23.83 41.72 4.31
C LEU A 152 -22.31 41.81 4.12
N ALA A 153 -21.67 40.68 3.88
CA ALA A 153 -20.23 40.61 3.68
C ALA A 153 -19.80 41.46 2.47
N GLY A 154 -18.86 42.38 2.69
CA GLY A 154 -18.34 43.31 1.68
C GLY A 154 -18.91 44.72 1.79
N VAL A 155 -20.07 44.90 2.41
CA VAL A 155 -20.71 46.22 2.59
C VAL A 155 -20.07 46.98 3.75
N ILE A 156 -19.57 48.19 3.47
CA ILE A 156 -18.88 49.08 4.44
C ILE A 156 -19.43 50.52 4.35
N GLY A 157 -18.80 51.47 5.05
CA GLY A 157 -19.13 52.90 4.91
C GLY A 157 -20.51 53.32 5.43
N LYS A 158 -21.08 52.60 6.42
CA LYS A 158 -22.49 52.68 6.84
C LYS A 158 -23.50 52.23 5.77
N GLY A 159 -23.08 51.40 4.82
CA GLY A 159 -23.95 50.78 3.82
C GLY A 159 -23.79 51.31 2.39
N ASN A 160 -22.94 52.32 2.16
CA ASN A 160 -22.91 53.08 0.92
C ASN A 160 -21.80 52.68 -0.08
N LYS A 161 -20.98 51.67 0.21
CA LYS A 161 -19.93 51.18 -0.71
C LYS A 161 -19.46 49.76 -0.39
N LEU A 162 -18.84 49.12 -1.38
CA LEU A 162 -18.21 47.81 -1.26
C LEU A 162 -16.71 47.89 -0.91
N ASN A 163 -16.23 46.89 -0.17
CA ASN A 163 -14.81 46.62 0.11
C ASN A 163 -14.17 45.80 -1.02
N VAL A 164 -14.12 46.38 -2.22
CA VAL A 164 -13.48 45.81 -3.43
C VAL A 164 -12.18 46.56 -3.69
N MET A 165 -11.06 45.83 -3.87
CA MET A 165 -9.72 46.44 -3.94
C MET A 165 -9.31 46.87 -5.36
N THR A 166 -9.78 46.16 -6.38
CA THR A 166 -9.51 46.44 -7.81
C THR A 166 -10.72 46.05 -8.65
N ASP A 167 -10.75 46.56 -9.89
CA ASP A 167 -11.87 46.37 -10.81
C ASP A 167 -12.03 44.91 -11.25
N GLY A 168 -13.29 44.51 -11.47
CA GLY A 168 -13.65 43.11 -11.68
C GLY A 168 -15.16 42.86 -11.80
N TYR A 169 -15.57 41.65 -11.44
CA TYR A 169 -16.98 41.26 -11.36
C TYR A 169 -17.26 40.30 -10.20
N LEU A 170 -18.44 40.42 -9.59
CA LEU A 170 -18.96 39.48 -8.60
C LEU A 170 -19.22 38.12 -9.25
N VAL A 171 -18.86 37.06 -8.54
CA VAL A 171 -19.21 35.66 -8.81
C VAL A 171 -20.16 35.23 -7.68
N PRO A 172 -21.49 35.21 -7.91
CA PRO A 172 -22.45 34.77 -6.90
C PRO A 172 -22.36 33.26 -6.62
N ILE A 173 -22.74 32.87 -5.41
CA ILE A 173 -22.67 31.48 -4.95
C ILE A 173 -24.09 31.01 -4.57
N PRO A 174 -24.79 30.26 -5.45
CA PRO A 174 -26.09 29.66 -5.16
C PRO A 174 -25.94 28.42 -4.26
N ASN A 175 -26.82 28.25 -3.29
CA ASN A 175 -26.91 27.01 -2.50
C ASN A 175 -27.79 25.96 -3.20
N ILE A 176 -28.06 24.83 -2.52
CA ILE A 176 -28.94 23.75 -3.02
C ILE A 176 -30.35 24.23 -3.37
N ASP A 177 -30.87 25.26 -2.71
CA ASP A 177 -32.20 25.84 -2.94
C ASP A 177 -32.21 26.94 -4.02
N GLY A 178 -31.05 27.26 -4.62
CA GLY A 178 -30.89 28.37 -5.57
C GLY A 178 -30.79 29.76 -4.92
N LEU A 179 -30.67 29.83 -3.59
CA LEU A 179 -30.47 31.06 -2.83
C LEU A 179 -29.01 31.54 -2.94
N ILE A 180 -28.79 32.81 -3.23
CA ILE A 180 -27.44 33.41 -3.27
C ILE A 180 -26.96 33.62 -1.84
N VAL A 181 -26.11 32.70 -1.37
CA VAL A 181 -25.63 32.66 0.02
C VAL A 181 -24.26 33.29 0.21
N GLY A 182 -23.54 33.60 -0.87
CA GLY A 182 -22.23 34.25 -0.82
C GLY A 182 -21.80 34.82 -2.16
N SER A 183 -20.66 35.52 -2.18
CA SER A 183 -19.97 35.90 -3.41
C SER A 183 -18.47 36.09 -3.19
N GLN A 184 -17.67 35.59 -4.13
CA GLN A 184 -16.32 36.08 -4.39
C GLN A 184 -16.37 37.14 -5.50
N TYR A 185 -15.32 37.92 -5.70
CA TYR A 185 -15.20 38.73 -6.92
C TYR A 185 -13.97 38.30 -7.72
N ARG A 186 -14.13 38.16 -9.04
CA ARG A 186 -13.01 38.00 -9.96
C ARG A 186 -12.41 39.37 -10.20
N VAL A 187 -11.12 39.54 -9.92
CA VAL A 187 -10.37 40.74 -10.32
C VAL A 187 -9.80 40.57 -11.74
N PHE A 188 -9.82 41.64 -12.53
CA PHE A 188 -9.17 41.65 -13.85
C PHE A 188 -7.64 41.63 -13.71
N GLU A 189 -7.12 42.47 -12.82
CA GLU A 189 -5.69 42.65 -12.53
C GLU A 189 -5.42 42.25 -11.06
N PRO A 190 -4.80 41.07 -10.81
CA PRO A 190 -4.66 40.54 -9.46
C PRO A 190 -3.50 41.17 -8.66
N ILE A 191 -3.84 41.81 -7.53
CA ILE A 191 -2.85 42.16 -6.50
C ILE A 191 -2.41 40.88 -5.77
N ASP A 192 -1.11 40.74 -5.50
CA ASP A 192 -0.48 39.60 -4.83
C ASP A 192 -0.88 38.21 -5.41
N GLY A 193 -1.23 38.18 -6.69
CA GLY A 193 -1.70 36.97 -7.39
C GLY A 193 -3.11 36.48 -7.01
N ASN A 194 -3.82 37.17 -6.12
CA ASN A 194 -5.14 36.74 -5.64
C ASN A 194 -6.25 37.03 -6.67
N LYS A 195 -6.58 36.03 -7.50
CA LYS A 195 -7.57 36.15 -8.59
C LYS A 195 -9.03 36.20 -8.14
N TYR A 196 -9.36 35.69 -6.95
CA TYR A 196 -10.74 35.57 -6.46
C TYR A 196 -10.88 35.91 -4.95
N PRO A 197 -10.75 37.19 -4.54
CA PRO A 197 -10.99 37.56 -3.15
C PRO A 197 -12.46 37.33 -2.74
N TRP A 198 -12.66 36.95 -1.48
CA TRP A 198 -13.99 36.94 -0.85
C TRP A 198 -14.47 38.36 -0.56
N LEU A 199 -15.76 38.62 -0.75
CA LEU A 199 -16.38 39.81 -0.15
C LEU A 199 -16.32 39.70 1.39
N THR A 200 -15.88 40.77 2.04
CA THR A 200 -15.81 40.87 3.49
C THR A 200 -15.84 42.33 3.92
N SER A 201 -16.56 42.65 4.99
CA SER A 201 -16.60 43.98 5.61
C SER A 201 -15.54 44.13 6.70
N LYS A 202 -14.82 43.03 7.00
CA LYS A 202 -13.71 42.99 7.96
C LYS A 202 -12.47 43.69 7.38
N THR A 203 -12.01 44.73 8.07
CA THR A 203 -10.83 45.52 7.68
C THR A 203 -9.98 45.83 8.91
N LYS A 204 -8.80 46.46 8.73
CA LYS A 204 -7.97 46.95 9.86
C LYS A 204 -8.75 47.88 10.81
N ASN A 205 -9.67 48.67 10.25
CA ASN A 205 -10.44 49.68 10.99
C ASN A 205 -11.84 49.18 11.38
N ASN A 206 -12.21 47.96 10.98
CA ASN A 206 -13.43 47.26 11.36
C ASN A 206 -13.12 45.76 11.53
N PRO A 207 -12.47 45.36 12.64
CA PRO A 207 -12.03 43.97 12.84
C PRO A 207 -13.19 43.00 13.04
N ASP A 208 -14.40 43.49 13.32
CA ASP A 208 -15.62 42.73 13.57
C ASP A 208 -16.66 42.84 12.44
N GLY A 209 -16.27 43.42 11.29
CA GLY A 209 -17.13 43.48 10.11
C GLY A 209 -17.49 42.10 9.57
N ALA A 210 -18.70 42.00 8.99
CA ALA A 210 -19.25 40.77 8.42
C ALA A 210 -18.29 40.07 7.46
N THR A 211 -18.29 38.73 7.48
CA THR A 211 -17.46 37.89 6.61
C THR A 211 -18.32 36.90 5.85
N ALA A 212 -17.75 36.22 4.85
CA ALA A 212 -18.51 35.32 3.99
C ALA A 212 -19.11 34.09 4.68
N HIS A 213 -18.68 33.73 5.90
CA HIS A 213 -19.20 32.58 6.64
C HIS A 213 -20.73 32.62 6.85
N LEU A 214 -21.34 31.44 6.93
CA LEU A 214 -22.77 31.23 7.19
C LEU A 214 -23.05 31.14 8.72
N PRO A 215 -24.33 31.09 9.15
CA PRO A 215 -24.68 30.96 10.57
C PRO A 215 -24.13 29.72 11.30
N ASN A 216 -23.93 28.58 10.61
CA ASN A 216 -23.25 27.40 11.16
C ASN A 216 -21.71 27.58 11.25
N GLY A 217 -21.18 28.66 10.69
CA GLY A 217 -19.76 29.00 10.65
C GLY A 217 -18.97 28.41 9.49
N GLU A 218 -19.61 27.65 8.59
CA GLU A 218 -18.99 27.17 7.35
C GLU A 218 -18.84 28.32 6.34
N LEU A 219 -17.95 28.15 5.36
CA LEU A 219 -17.95 28.98 4.15
C LEU A 219 -19.03 28.49 3.16
N PRO A 220 -19.61 29.37 2.32
CA PRO A 220 -20.59 28.98 1.32
C PRO A 220 -20.06 27.95 0.30
N MET A 221 -20.79 26.85 0.15
CA MET A 221 -20.64 25.89 -0.93
C MET A 221 -21.59 26.25 -2.08
N GLY A 222 -21.10 26.27 -3.31
CA GLY A 222 -21.93 26.51 -4.49
C GLY A 222 -22.52 25.20 -5.03
N VAL A 223 -23.79 25.23 -5.45
CA VAL A 223 -24.47 24.11 -6.13
C VAL A 223 -25.01 24.59 -7.48
N TYR A 224 -24.48 24.01 -8.55
CA TYR A 224 -24.76 24.42 -9.93
C TYR A 224 -25.48 23.28 -10.65
N ARG A 225 -26.73 23.53 -11.05
CA ARG A 225 -27.54 22.58 -11.83
C ARG A 225 -27.45 22.96 -13.32
N PRO A 226 -27.30 21.98 -14.24
CA PRO A 226 -27.28 22.25 -15.68
C PRO A 226 -28.66 22.71 -16.18
N GLN A 227 -28.70 23.40 -17.33
CA GLN A 227 -29.93 23.62 -18.11
C GLN A 227 -30.54 22.26 -18.51
N ASN A 228 -29.70 21.37 -19.04
CA ASN A 228 -30.09 20.04 -19.50
C ASN A 228 -29.42 18.97 -18.61
N LEU A 229 -30.22 18.31 -17.76
CA LEU A 229 -29.74 17.22 -16.90
C LEU A 229 -29.65 15.90 -17.71
N ILE A 230 -28.49 15.69 -18.34
CA ILE A 230 -28.19 14.51 -19.17
C ILE A 230 -27.90 13.28 -18.30
N LYS A 231 -27.17 13.43 -17.19
CA LYS A 231 -26.67 12.31 -16.39
C LYS A 231 -27.12 12.40 -14.92
N LYS A 232 -28.02 11.50 -14.53
CA LYS A 232 -28.42 11.28 -13.11
C LYS A 232 -27.45 10.34 -12.40
N GLY A 233 -27.48 10.32 -11.07
CA GLY A 233 -26.67 9.42 -10.24
C GLY A 233 -25.19 9.82 -10.15
N VAL A 234 -24.83 11.04 -10.52
CA VAL A 234 -23.48 11.61 -10.39
C VAL A 234 -23.55 13.06 -9.92
N VAL A 235 -22.59 13.47 -9.09
CA VAL A 235 -22.38 14.87 -8.69
C VAL A 235 -20.92 15.25 -8.90
N GLY A 236 -20.67 16.28 -9.69
CA GLY A 236 -19.33 16.81 -9.91
C GLY A 236 -18.82 17.56 -8.69
N THR A 237 -17.51 17.52 -8.43
CA THR A 237 -16.85 18.32 -7.39
C THR A 237 -15.65 19.03 -8.01
N ILE A 238 -15.66 20.37 -7.95
CA ILE A 238 -14.78 21.25 -8.75
C ILE A 238 -14.23 22.38 -7.87
N GLU A 239 -13.02 22.85 -8.16
CA GLU A 239 -12.43 23.99 -7.44
C GLU A 239 -13.07 25.34 -7.83
N GLY A 240 -13.30 26.18 -6.84
CA GLY A 240 -13.83 27.53 -7.00
C GLY A 240 -15.34 27.56 -7.27
N TYR A 241 -15.81 28.69 -7.82
CA TYR A 241 -17.24 28.95 -8.04
C TYR A 241 -17.54 29.29 -9.50
N LEU A 242 -16.61 29.93 -10.23
CA LEU A 242 -16.76 30.20 -11.66
C LEU A 242 -16.66 28.92 -12.51
N LYS A 243 -15.62 28.08 -12.29
CA LYS A 243 -15.43 26.81 -13.02
C LYS A 243 -16.68 25.92 -13.06
N PRO A 244 -17.32 25.56 -11.91
CA PRO A 244 -18.51 24.71 -11.93
C PRO A 244 -19.77 25.35 -12.53
N SER A 245 -19.84 26.68 -12.64
CA SER A 245 -20.94 27.34 -13.36
C SER A 245 -20.89 27.12 -14.86
N ILE A 246 -19.69 26.91 -15.41
CA ILE A 246 -19.45 26.55 -16.82
C ILE A 246 -19.53 25.02 -16.98
N ALA A 247 -18.80 24.31 -16.12
CA ALA A 247 -18.62 22.87 -16.24
C ALA A 247 -19.93 22.10 -16.06
N SER A 248 -20.85 22.52 -15.18
CA SER A 248 -22.11 21.80 -14.94
C SER A 248 -22.95 21.62 -16.20
N ASP A 249 -23.11 22.67 -17.01
CA ASP A 249 -23.76 22.58 -18.33
C ASP A 249 -22.94 21.73 -19.31
N LYS A 250 -21.60 21.91 -19.39
CA LYS A 250 -20.72 21.09 -20.27
C LYS A 250 -20.82 19.58 -19.98
N VAL A 251 -20.91 19.18 -18.71
CA VAL A 251 -20.94 17.76 -18.30
C VAL A 251 -22.36 17.20 -18.13
N GLY A 252 -23.39 18.04 -18.27
CA GLY A 252 -24.80 17.65 -18.18
C GLY A 252 -25.22 17.08 -16.82
N HIS A 253 -24.56 17.45 -15.72
CA HIS A 253 -24.91 17.01 -14.37
C HIS A 253 -24.57 18.03 -13.29
N VAL A 254 -25.23 17.90 -12.13
CA VAL A 254 -25.09 18.81 -10.99
C VAL A 254 -23.64 18.82 -10.51
N CYS A 255 -23.06 20.00 -10.32
CA CYS A 255 -21.71 20.18 -9.82
C CYS A 255 -21.70 21.04 -8.56
N PHE A 256 -20.82 20.69 -7.62
CA PHE A 256 -20.51 21.51 -6.46
C PHE A 256 -19.24 22.31 -6.69
N GLY A 257 -19.23 23.55 -6.19
CA GLY A 257 -18.08 24.44 -6.16
C GLY A 257 -17.68 24.83 -4.75
N MET A 258 -16.37 24.81 -4.48
CA MET A 258 -15.82 25.25 -3.21
C MET A 258 -14.42 25.82 -3.39
N SER A 259 -14.10 26.90 -2.67
CA SER A 259 -12.76 27.49 -2.64
C SER A 259 -11.70 26.43 -2.35
N SER A 260 -10.69 26.33 -3.22
CA SER A 260 -9.62 25.31 -3.14
C SER A 260 -10.08 23.84 -3.13
N GLY A 261 -11.29 23.55 -3.64
CA GLY A 261 -11.89 22.21 -3.64
C GLY A 261 -12.17 21.64 -2.23
N ASN A 262 -12.18 22.49 -1.20
CA ASN A 262 -12.15 22.06 0.20
C ASN A 262 -13.54 21.79 0.79
N PHE A 263 -14.28 20.85 0.19
CA PHE A 263 -15.60 20.43 0.68
C PHE A 263 -15.55 19.85 2.11
N ALA A 264 -14.39 19.38 2.56
CA ALA A 264 -14.16 18.99 3.95
C ALA A 264 -14.23 20.16 4.97
N ALA A 265 -14.28 21.41 4.51
CA ALA A 265 -14.51 22.60 5.33
C ALA A 265 -15.98 23.05 5.38
N CYS A 266 -16.88 22.40 4.64
CA CYS A 266 -18.33 22.62 4.67
C CYS A 266 -19.12 21.29 4.76
N PRO A 267 -18.83 20.40 5.74
CA PRO A 267 -19.43 19.08 5.83
C PRO A 267 -20.96 19.06 5.96
N GLU A 268 -21.59 20.06 6.59
CA GLU A 268 -23.04 20.10 6.78
C GLU A 268 -23.75 20.43 5.46
N GLN A 269 -23.33 21.49 4.77
CA GLN A 269 -23.81 21.80 3.41
C GLN A 269 -23.58 20.64 2.44
N PHE A 270 -22.43 19.99 2.49
CA PHE A 270 -22.08 18.87 1.61
C PHE A 270 -22.94 17.63 1.87
N GLU A 271 -23.19 17.28 3.14
CA GLU A 271 -24.09 16.17 3.50
C GLU A 271 -25.56 16.47 3.17
N GLN A 272 -26.02 17.71 3.39
CA GLN A 272 -27.39 18.13 3.08
C GLN A 272 -27.64 18.12 1.56
N ALA A 273 -26.76 18.72 0.77
CA ALA A 273 -26.92 18.82 -0.68
C ALA A 273 -26.94 17.44 -1.35
N LEU A 274 -26.09 16.50 -0.93
CA LEU A 274 -26.10 15.13 -1.48
C LEU A 274 -27.37 14.35 -1.15
N LYS A 275 -27.90 14.48 0.08
CA LYS A 275 -29.18 13.85 0.46
C LYS A 275 -30.36 14.43 -0.33
N LEU A 276 -30.38 15.74 -0.55
CA LEU A 276 -31.43 16.38 -1.35
C LEU A 276 -31.34 15.92 -2.81
N ILE A 277 -30.14 15.84 -3.40
CA ILE A 277 -29.95 15.32 -4.78
C ILE A 277 -30.32 13.83 -4.89
N GLU A 278 -30.01 13.01 -3.88
CA GLU A 278 -30.41 11.59 -3.81
C GLU A 278 -31.94 11.43 -3.82
N VAL A 279 -32.68 12.34 -3.17
CA VAL A 279 -34.14 12.40 -3.22
C VAL A 279 -34.67 12.99 -4.53
N GLU A 280 -34.11 14.12 -5.01
CA GLU A 280 -34.49 14.77 -6.29
C GLU A 280 -34.36 13.85 -7.49
N GLN A 281 -33.31 13.00 -7.51
CA GLN A 281 -33.01 12.13 -8.65
C GLN A 281 -33.56 10.71 -8.50
N GLY A 282 -33.97 10.28 -7.30
CA GLY A 282 -34.41 8.92 -6.99
C GLY A 282 -33.27 7.87 -7.02
N ILE A 283 -32.01 8.32 -7.00
CA ILE A 283 -30.82 7.48 -7.10
C ILE A 283 -29.68 8.10 -6.29
N LYS A 284 -28.98 7.27 -5.50
CA LYS A 284 -27.81 7.73 -4.74
C LYS A 284 -26.67 8.10 -5.70
N PRO A 285 -26.19 9.35 -5.70
CA PRO A 285 -25.10 9.74 -6.59
C PRO A 285 -23.75 9.15 -6.14
N TYR A 286 -22.85 8.89 -7.09
CA TYR A 286 -21.41 8.91 -6.80
C TYR A 286 -20.84 10.30 -7.09
N LEU A 287 -19.75 10.63 -6.39
CA LEU A 287 -19.02 11.87 -6.60
C LEU A 287 -18.01 11.70 -7.72
N LEU A 288 -17.89 12.71 -8.59
CA LEU A 288 -16.87 12.78 -9.63
C LEU A 288 -16.01 14.02 -9.40
N LEU A 289 -14.76 13.83 -8.97
CA LEU A 289 -13.80 14.92 -8.82
C LEU A 289 -13.28 15.35 -10.18
N TYR A 290 -13.36 16.63 -10.49
CA TYR A 290 -12.62 17.24 -11.59
C TYR A 290 -11.41 17.96 -10.99
N PRO A 291 -10.22 17.34 -11.00
CA PRO A 291 -9.03 17.93 -10.39
C PRO A 291 -8.43 18.98 -11.34
N ASP A 292 -7.95 20.08 -10.76
CA ASP A 292 -7.25 21.14 -11.50
C ASP A 292 -6.01 20.62 -12.24
N ALA A 293 -5.67 21.23 -13.37
CA ALA A 293 -4.48 20.91 -14.13
C ALA A 293 -3.21 21.06 -13.27
N GLY A 294 -2.39 20.00 -13.23
CA GLY A 294 -1.22 19.92 -12.36
C GLY A 294 -1.50 19.60 -10.89
N ALA A 295 -2.76 19.32 -10.49
CA ALA A 295 -3.09 19.01 -9.10
C ALA A 295 -2.25 17.87 -8.51
N ILE A 296 -1.94 16.82 -9.30
CA ILE A 296 -1.15 15.67 -8.82
C ILE A 296 0.30 16.04 -8.42
N GLN A 297 0.87 17.08 -9.04
CA GLN A 297 2.18 17.64 -8.69
C GLN A 297 2.12 18.51 -7.42
N ASN A 298 0.93 18.89 -6.93
CA ASN A 298 0.75 19.82 -5.81
C ASN A 298 0.30 19.10 -4.51
N PRO A 299 1.17 18.96 -3.49
CA PRO A 299 0.84 18.25 -2.25
C PRO A 299 -0.29 18.88 -1.43
N HIS A 300 -0.55 20.19 -1.56
CA HIS A 300 -1.60 20.88 -0.81
C HIS A 300 -2.98 20.59 -1.41
N VAL A 301 -3.11 20.72 -2.73
CA VAL A 301 -4.34 20.39 -3.48
C VAL A 301 -4.71 18.92 -3.25
N MET A 302 -3.74 18.01 -3.39
CA MET A 302 -3.96 16.57 -3.13
C MET A 302 -4.31 16.25 -1.68
N ASN A 303 -3.80 17.03 -0.70
CA ASN A 303 -4.21 16.89 0.70
C ASN A 303 -5.68 17.32 0.91
N THR A 304 -6.11 18.38 0.24
CA THR A 304 -7.50 18.86 0.26
C THR A 304 -8.45 17.85 -0.38
N TYR A 305 -8.16 17.37 -1.60
CA TYR A 305 -8.95 16.33 -2.26
C TYR A 305 -9.00 15.04 -1.43
N SER A 306 -7.89 14.66 -0.79
CA SER A 306 -7.84 13.52 0.14
C SER A 306 -8.75 13.70 1.36
N ASN A 307 -8.99 14.94 1.82
CA ASN A 307 -9.92 15.20 2.92
C ASN A 307 -11.37 15.19 2.46
N THR A 308 -11.67 15.74 1.27
CA THR A 308 -12.99 15.60 0.62
C THR A 308 -13.34 14.12 0.41
N TYR A 309 -12.41 13.30 -0.08
CA TYR A 309 -12.58 11.85 -0.22
C TYR A 309 -12.88 11.15 1.12
N LYS A 310 -12.18 11.51 2.20
CA LYS A 310 -12.46 10.96 3.55
C LYS A 310 -13.84 11.36 4.06
N LEU A 311 -14.33 12.56 3.73
CA LEU A 311 -15.70 12.99 4.05
C LEU A 311 -16.73 12.18 3.24
N ALA A 312 -16.57 12.10 1.92
CA ALA A 312 -17.44 11.31 1.03
C ALA A 312 -17.62 9.86 1.51
N ILE A 313 -16.51 9.17 1.77
CA ILE A 313 -16.52 7.77 2.24
C ILE A 313 -17.10 7.66 3.66
N LYS A 314 -16.88 8.64 4.56
CA LYS A 314 -17.52 8.69 5.89
C LYS A 314 -19.05 8.82 5.78
N LEU A 315 -19.54 9.57 4.80
CA LEU A 315 -20.96 9.75 4.49
C LEU A 315 -21.57 8.60 3.65
N GLY A 316 -20.75 7.62 3.26
CA GLY A 316 -21.19 6.45 2.49
C GLY A 316 -21.50 6.74 1.02
N TYR A 317 -20.82 7.72 0.41
CA TYR A 317 -20.83 7.98 -1.03
C TYR A 317 -19.53 7.46 -1.67
N GLU A 318 -19.63 6.87 -2.87
CA GLU A 318 -18.45 6.57 -3.70
C GLU A 318 -17.89 7.87 -4.27
N MET A 319 -16.58 7.92 -4.52
CA MET A 319 -15.91 9.05 -5.17
C MET A 319 -14.86 8.57 -6.17
N LYS A 320 -15.06 8.97 -7.43
CA LYS A 320 -14.17 8.76 -8.59
C LYS A 320 -13.51 10.08 -8.99
N VAL A 321 -12.62 10.04 -9.98
CA VAL A 321 -11.94 11.21 -10.54
C VAL A 321 -12.09 11.22 -12.06
N ALA A 322 -12.37 12.39 -12.64
CA ALA A 322 -12.43 12.64 -14.07
C ALA A 322 -11.03 12.94 -14.59
N TRP A 323 -10.48 12.05 -15.43
CA TRP A 323 -9.09 12.11 -15.84
C TRP A 323 -8.92 12.04 -17.35
N HIS A 324 -8.28 13.08 -17.90
CA HIS A 324 -7.92 13.23 -19.31
C HIS A 324 -6.41 13.45 -19.49
N GLY A 325 -5.61 13.17 -18.46
CA GLY A 325 -4.14 13.29 -18.50
C GLY A 325 -3.58 14.61 -17.97
N GLN A 326 -4.35 15.38 -17.19
CA GLN A 326 -4.02 16.75 -16.75
C GLN A 326 -2.88 16.85 -15.70
N THR A 327 -1.71 16.29 -16.02
CA THR A 327 -0.55 16.11 -15.13
C THR A 327 0.20 17.38 -14.78
N SER A 328 0.15 18.39 -15.65
CA SER A 328 0.91 19.65 -15.55
C SER A 328 0.02 20.86 -15.83
N LYS A 329 0.25 21.93 -15.06
CA LYS A 329 -0.52 23.18 -15.09
C LYS A 329 -0.15 24.13 -16.26
N THR A 330 0.97 23.88 -16.92
CA THR A 330 1.45 24.69 -18.06
C THR A 330 1.00 24.12 -19.41
N LYS A 331 0.67 22.82 -19.45
CA LYS A 331 0.40 22.05 -20.68
C LYS A 331 -1.04 21.57 -20.85
N HIS A 332 -1.86 21.58 -19.80
CA HIS A 332 -3.22 21.02 -19.82
C HIS A 332 -4.24 22.04 -19.30
N GLN A 333 -5.43 22.00 -19.88
CA GLN A 333 -6.58 22.82 -19.50
C GLN A 333 -7.33 22.26 -18.29
N ASP A 334 -8.05 23.13 -17.59
CA ASP A 334 -9.07 22.76 -16.61
C ASP A 334 -10.41 22.38 -17.28
N ILE A 335 -11.32 21.72 -16.54
CA ILE A 335 -12.61 21.23 -17.09
C ILE A 335 -13.49 22.33 -17.72
N ASP A 336 -13.43 23.56 -17.22
CA ASP A 336 -14.14 24.69 -17.81
C ASP A 336 -13.49 25.20 -19.11
N GLU A 337 -12.21 24.91 -19.34
CA GLU A 337 -11.42 25.37 -20.49
C GLU A 337 -11.32 24.34 -21.64
N LEU A 338 -11.79 23.09 -21.46
CA LEU A 338 -11.82 22.05 -22.51
C LEU A 338 -12.90 22.30 -23.58
N ASP A 339 -12.58 22.03 -24.85
CA ASP A 339 -13.51 22.14 -25.98
C ASP A 339 -14.53 20.97 -26.07
N SER A 340 -14.11 19.74 -25.72
CA SER A 340 -14.99 18.59 -25.54
C SER A 340 -14.67 17.84 -24.24
N ILE A 341 -15.67 17.11 -23.73
CA ILE A 341 -15.56 16.16 -22.62
C ILE A 341 -15.19 14.74 -23.07
N ASP A 342 -15.07 14.51 -24.39
CA ASP A 342 -14.63 13.24 -24.96
C ASP A 342 -13.23 12.85 -24.47
N GLY A 343 -13.03 11.56 -24.18
CA GLY A 343 -11.77 11.03 -23.66
C GLY A 343 -11.55 11.21 -22.15
N ILE A 344 -12.40 11.96 -21.43
CA ILE A 344 -12.39 11.98 -19.96
C ILE A 344 -12.77 10.59 -19.43
N LYS A 345 -11.86 9.96 -18.69
CA LYS A 345 -12.06 8.64 -18.04
C LYS A 345 -12.48 8.81 -16.59
N GLU A 346 -13.45 8.01 -16.14
CA GLU A 346 -13.77 7.87 -14.71
C GLU A 346 -12.78 6.91 -14.04
N ILE A 347 -11.73 7.45 -13.45
CA ILE A 347 -10.70 6.69 -12.72
C ILE A 347 -11.04 6.54 -11.24
N SER A 348 -10.52 5.51 -10.58
CA SER A 348 -10.72 5.32 -9.15
C SER A 348 -9.82 6.25 -8.31
N TRP A 349 -10.23 6.58 -7.09
CA TRP A 349 -9.40 7.39 -6.18
C TRP A 349 -8.00 6.79 -5.93
N TYR A 350 -7.86 5.47 -5.85
CA TYR A 350 -6.56 4.82 -5.62
C TYR A 350 -5.67 4.81 -6.88
N GLU A 351 -6.26 4.76 -8.06
CA GLU A 351 -5.57 4.95 -9.34
C GLU A 351 -5.05 6.39 -9.46
N PHE A 352 -5.86 7.39 -9.09
CA PHE A 352 -5.44 8.80 -9.03
C PHE A 352 -4.26 9.04 -8.06
N LEU A 353 -4.25 8.38 -6.89
CA LEU A 353 -3.08 8.38 -6.00
C LEU A 353 -1.86 7.66 -6.60
N GLY A 354 -2.07 6.58 -7.37
CA GLY A 354 -1.02 5.93 -8.15
C GLY A 354 -0.39 6.85 -9.18
N LEU A 355 -1.21 7.63 -9.90
CA LEU A 355 -0.76 8.65 -10.87
C LEU A 355 0.06 9.77 -10.22
N GLN A 356 -0.31 10.25 -9.03
CA GLN A 356 0.53 11.19 -8.27
C GLN A 356 1.94 10.66 -8.03
N HIS A 357 2.10 9.37 -7.71
CA HIS A 357 3.42 8.78 -7.48
C HIS A 357 4.15 8.36 -8.78
N LYS A 358 3.48 8.43 -9.94
CA LYS A 358 4.04 8.26 -11.30
C LYS A 358 4.36 9.60 -11.99
N ALA A 359 3.92 10.72 -11.41
CA ALA A 359 4.14 12.06 -11.94
C ALA A 359 5.64 12.43 -12.00
N LEU A 360 5.98 13.20 -13.03
CA LEU A 360 7.24 13.94 -13.15
C LEU A 360 6.93 15.45 -12.99
N LYS A 361 7.91 16.24 -12.54
CA LYS A 361 7.90 17.70 -12.67
C LYS A 361 7.92 18.04 -14.17
N ASP A 362 7.54 19.26 -14.53
CA ASP A 362 7.73 19.77 -15.90
C ASP A 362 9.21 19.63 -16.29
N GLU A 363 9.47 19.04 -17.45
CA GLU A 363 10.82 18.67 -17.89
C GLU A 363 11.66 19.88 -18.34
N SER A 364 12.99 19.77 -18.21
CA SER A 364 13.94 20.80 -18.62
C SER A 364 14.21 20.75 -20.13
N VAL A 365 14.17 19.56 -20.72
CA VAL A 365 14.30 19.35 -22.17
C VAL A 365 13.54 18.09 -22.58
N THR A 366 12.83 18.17 -23.71
CA THR A 366 12.09 17.06 -24.33
C THR A 366 12.79 16.67 -25.64
N ILE A 367 13.04 15.37 -25.85
CA ILE A 367 13.64 14.82 -27.08
C ILE A 367 12.82 13.64 -27.58
N SER A 368 13.03 13.25 -28.84
CA SER A 368 12.50 12.00 -29.40
C SER A 368 13.60 11.27 -30.15
N GLN A 369 14.20 10.25 -29.53
CA GLN A 369 15.30 9.47 -30.11
C GLN A 369 15.13 7.97 -29.82
N ARG A 370 15.16 7.14 -30.86
CA ARG A 370 15.19 5.66 -30.71
C ARG A 370 16.45 5.19 -29.98
N TYR A 371 17.59 5.82 -30.26
CA TYR A 371 18.87 5.54 -29.62
C TYR A 371 19.49 6.86 -29.19
N LEU A 372 19.74 6.99 -27.89
CA LEU A 372 20.38 8.18 -27.32
C LEU A 372 21.83 8.26 -27.81
N THR A 373 22.21 9.42 -28.37
CA THR A 373 23.51 9.64 -29.04
C THR A 373 24.37 10.65 -28.29
N ASP A 374 23.89 11.89 -28.22
CA ASP A 374 24.52 13.03 -27.56
C ASP A 374 23.43 13.91 -26.91
N LEU A 375 23.66 14.35 -25.68
CA LEU A 375 22.74 15.20 -24.91
C LEU A 375 23.49 16.44 -24.41
N GLU A 376 22.97 17.62 -24.71
CA GLU A 376 23.51 18.88 -24.18
C GLU A 376 23.08 19.07 -22.72
N ILE A 377 23.91 18.59 -21.80
CA ILE A 377 23.71 18.74 -20.34
C ILE A 377 24.53 19.94 -19.85
N PRO A 378 23.91 20.99 -19.27
CA PRO A 378 24.65 22.13 -18.72
C PRO A 378 25.64 21.71 -17.62
N GLU A 379 26.83 22.32 -17.59
CA GLU A 379 27.83 22.05 -16.53
C GLU A 379 27.29 22.31 -15.11
N SER A 380 26.41 23.31 -14.99
CA SER A 380 25.71 23.65 -13.74
C SER A 380 24.66 22.61 -13.29
N ALA A 381 24.32 21.61 -14.10
CA ALA A 381 23.37 20.56 -13.73
C ALA A 381 24.03 19.55 -12.78
N LYS A 382 23.79 19.72 -11.46
CA LYS A 382 24.29 18.85 -10.39
C LYS A 382 23.45 17.57 -10.20
N LEU A 383 22.16 17.61 -10.51
CA LEU A 383 21.28 16.45 -10.52
C LEU A 383 20.68 16.28 -11.93
N VAL A 384 21.11 15.25 -12.66
CA VAL A 384 20.65 14.95 -14.03
C VAL A 384 19.68 13.78 -13.99
N CYS A 385 18.49 13.96 -14.55
CA CYS A 385 17.39 13.01 -14.47
C CYS A 385 16.92 12.61 -15.88
N LEU A 386 17.40 11.46 -16.36
CA LEU A 386 17.07 10.93 -17.69
C LEU A 386 15.91 9.93 -17.60
N ARG A 387 14.73 10.36 -18.04
CA ARG A 387 13.60 9.46 -18.31
C ARG A 387 13.59 9.12 -19.80
N SER A 388 13.91 7.87 -20.15
CA SER A 388 13.92 7.41 -21.54
C SER A 388 13.44 5.96 -21.66
N PRO A 389 12.53 5.62 -22.60
CA PRO A 389 11.88 4.32 -22.70
C PRO A 389 12.81 3.09 -22.65
N LYS A 390 12.23 1.92 -22.39
CA LYS A 390 12.94 0.64 -22.55
C LYS A 390 13.49 0.51 -23.98
N GLY A 391 14.59 -0.22 -24.19
CA GLY A 391 15.22 -0.37 -25.51
C GLY A 391 16.03 0.83 -26.05
N THR A 392 15.89 2.05 -25.51
CA THR A 392 16.49 3.29 -26.06
C THR A 392 18.01 3.47 -25.87
N ASN A 393 18.73 2.39 -25.53
CA ASN A 393 20.18 2.36 -25.28
C ASN A 393 20.71 3.31 -24.18
N LYS A 394 19.91 3.67 -23.15
CA LYS A 394 20.35 4.46 -21.97
C LYS A 394 21.75 4.09 -21.44
N THR A 395 21.96 2.83 -21.10
CA THR A 395 23.22 2.32 -20.55
C THR A 395 24.38 2.34 -21.58
N GLY A 396 24.09 2.40 -22.88
CA GLY A 396 25.11 2.61 -23.92
C GLY A 396 25.50 4.06 -24.10
N TYR A 397 24.53 4.99 -24.02
CA TYR A 397 24.81 6.42 -23.94
C TYR A 397 25.69 6.75 -22.71
N ILE A 398 25.37 6.17 -21.54
CA ILE A 398 26.17 6.37 -20.33
C ILE A 398 27.55 5.69 -20.41
N ALA A 399 27.69 4.56 -21.12
CA ALA A 399 29.01 4.00 -21.41
C ALA A 399 29.87 4.96 -22.26
N LYS A 400 29.31 5.57 -23.31
CA LYS A 400 29.98 6.59 -24.13
C LYS A 400 30.37 7.82 -23.30
N TYR A 401 29.48 8.28 -22.41
CA TYR A 401 29.75 9.42 -21.52
C TYR A 401 30.89 9.11 -20.53
N VAL A 402 30.82 7.97 -19.83
CA VAL A 402 31.85 7.54 -18.86
C VAL A 402 33.20 7.39 -19.54
N ASP A 403 33.26 6.74 -20.70
CA ASP A 403 34.52 6.53 -21.44
C ASP A 403 35.15 7.85 -21.90
N GLY A 404 34.34 8.76 -22.47
CA GLY A 404 34.77 10.10 -22.89
C GLY A 404 35.17 11.06 -21.77
N GLN A 405 34.93 10.71 -20.50
CA GLN A 405 35.29 11.49 -19.31
C GLN A 405 36.41 10.83 -18.47
N ARG A 406 36.99 9.71 -18.93
CA ARG A 406 38.09 9.03 -18.24
C ARG A 406 39.33 9.93 -18.12
N GLY A 407 39.96 9.89 -16.96
CA GLY A 407 41.09 10.77 -16.62
C GLY A 407 40.68 12.18 -16.17
N TYR A 408 39.44 12.60 -16.43
CA TYR A 408 38.89 13.88 -15.95
C TYR A 408 37.92 13.70 -14.77
N LYS A 409 37.20 12.58 -14.72
CA LYS A 409 36.20 12.26 -13.69
C LYS A 409 36.38 10.84 -13.15
N ARG A 410 35.93 10.65 -11.90
CA ARG A 410 35.83 9.36 -11.21
C ARG A 410 34.36 9.01 -11.03
N PHE A 411 33.98 7.74 -11.22
CA PHE A 411 32.58 7.32 -11.28
C PHE A 411 32.19 6.34 -10.18
N LEU A 412 31.13 6.64 -9.42
CA LEU A 412 30.54 5.70 -8.46
C LEU A 412 29.18 5.21 -8.96
N VAL A 413 29.16 4.01 -9.52
CA VAL A 413 27.96 3.43 -10.14
C VAL A 413 27.28 2.48 -9.16
N ILE A 414 26.07 2.78 -8.74
CA ILE A 414 25.35 2.05 -7.69
C ILE A 414 24.17 1.30 -8.31
N CYS A 415 24.13 -0.03 -8.15
CA CYS A 415 23.07 -0.88 -8.69
C CYS A 415 22.43 -1.81 -7.64
N HIS A 416 21.43 -2.58 -8.05
CA HIS A 416 20.55 -3.32 -7.14
C HIS A 416 20.77 -4.85 -7.11
N ARG A 417 21.67 -5.43 -7.92
CA ARG A 417 22.04 -6.87 -7.85
C ARG A 417 23.53 -7.09 -8.14
N SER A 418 24.15 -8.02 -7.42
CA SER A 418 25.56 -8.41 -7.62
C SER A 418 25.87 -9.13 -8.94
N GLN A 419 24.84 -9.62 -9.66
CA GLN A 419 25.01 -10.14 -11.02
C GLN A 419 25.04 -9.01 -12.06
N LEU A 420 24.41 -7.86 -11.79
CA LEU A 420 24.42 -6.70 -12.66
C LEU A 420 25.75 -5.93 -12.60
N THR A 421 26.41 -5.89 -11.43
CA THR A 421 27.68 -5.14 -11.27
C THR A 421 28.75 -5.58 -12.27
N GLN A 422 28.88 -6.88 -12.55
CA GLN A 422 29.91 -7.40 -13.45
C GLN A 422 29.61 -7.04 -14.91
N GLN A 423 28.36 -7.20 -15.36
CA GLN A 423 27.94 -6.84 -16.71
C GLN A 423 28.02 -5.32 -16.94
N LEU A 424 27.58 -4.53 -15.96
CA LEU A 424 27.61 -3.08 -16.01
C LEU A 424 29.05 -2.56 -15.91
N GLY A 425 29.88 -3.16 -15.04
CA GLY A 425 31.32 -2.91 -14.94
C GLY A 425 32.02 -3.11 -16.27
N HIS A 426 31.87 -4.29 -16.89
CA HIS A 426 32.41 -4.53 -18.23
C HIS A 426 31.89 -3.53 -19.28
N ARG A 427 30.59 -3.19 -19.25
CA ARG A 427 29.97 -2.26 -20.22
C ARG A 427 30.43 -0.80 -20.05
N LEU A 428 30.75 -0.36 -18.84
CA LEU A 428 31.34 0.95 -18.55
C LEU A 428 32.88 0.90 -18.50
N GLY A 429 33.46 -0.28 -18.71
CA GLY A 429 34.87 -0.62 -18.47
C GLY A 429 35.39 -0.26 -17.08
N LEU A 430 34.52 -0.23 -16.06
CA LEU A 430 34.85 0.08 -14.67
C LEU A 430 34.98 -1.21 -13.84
N ARG A 431 35.91 -1.21 -12.88
CA ARG A 431 36.08 -2.31 -11.92
C ARG A 431 34.92 -2.37 -10.94
N THR A 432 34.71 -3.56 -10.37
CA THR A 432 33.66 -3.81 -9.38
C THR A 432 34.22 -3.93 -7.97
N HIS A 433 33.42 -3.55 -6.97
CA HIS A 433 33.71 -3.86 -5.56
C HIS A 433 33.96 -5.36 -5.33
N TYR A 434 33.26 -6.21 -6.08
CA TYR A 434 33.40 -7.67 -6.01
C TYR A 434 34.79 -8.16 -6.45
N GLU A 435 35.35 -7.63 -7.55
CA GLU A 435 36.73 -7.93 -7.95
C GLU A 435 37.72 -7.53 -6.84
N LEU A 436 37.56 -6.34 -6.25
CA LEU A 436 38.42 -5.86 -5.17
C LEU A 436 38.34 -6.74 -3.91
N GLU A 437 37.15 -7.20 -3.51
CA GLU A 437 36.99 -8.11 -2.37
C GLU A 437 37.67 -9.46 -2.60
N ASN A 438 37.56 -10.03 -3.81
CA ASN A 438 38.03 -11.39 -4.11
C ASN A 438 39.49 -11.46 -4.59
N ALA A 439 40.10 -10.33 -4.97
CA ALA A 439 41.50 -10.27 -5.39
C ALA A 439 42.49 -10.30 -4.20
N THR A 440 43.68 -10.85 -4.46
CA THR A 440 44.81 -10.97 -3.53
C THR A 440 46.11 -10.49 -4.18
N GLY A 441 47.13 -10.17 -3.36
CA GLY A 441 48.44 -9.73 -3.82
C GLY A 441 48.41 -8.53 -4.78
N ASP A 442 49.29 -8.54 -5.76
CA ASP A 442 49.46 -7.46 -6.75
C ASP A 442 48.20 -7.22 -7.59
N ILE A 443 47.40 -8.26 -7.82
CA ILE A 443 46.11 -8.15 -8.53
C ILE A 443 45.16 -7.23 -7.76
N LYS A 444 45.13 -7.33 -6.43
CA LYS A 444 44.33 -6.44 -5.57
C LYS A 444 44.83 -5.00 -5.63
N ALA A 445 46.16 -4.81 -5.65
CA ALA A 445 46.77 -3.48 -5.77
C ALA A 445 46.48 -2.82 -7.12
N ALA A 446 46.55 -3.59 -8.22
CA ALA A 446 46.18 -3.11 -9.57
C ALA A 446 44.70 -2.69 -9.65
N ILE A 447 43.78 -3.54 -9.17
CA ILE A 447 42.33 -3.22 -9.13
C ILE A 447 42.06 -1.99 -8.24
N ALA A 448 42.72 -1.87 -7.10
CA ALA A 448 42.60 -0.69 -6.23
C ALA A 448 43.11 0.60 -6.91
N SER A 449 44.18 0.50 -7.70
CA SER A 449 44.71 1.62 -8.49
C SER A 449 43.74 2.04 -9.61
N GLU A 450 43.20 1.10 -10.37
CA GLU A 450 42.17 1.37 -11.39
C GLU A 450 40.91 2.01 -10.77
N ILE A 451 40.45 1.51 -9.61
CA ILE A 451 39.32 2.07 -8.85
C ILE A 451 39.62 3.50 -8.39
N SER A 452 40.83 3.78 -7.92
CA SER A 452 41.24 5.11 -7.48
C SER A 452 41.26 6.13 -8.63
N LEU A 453 41.65 5.70 -9.84
CA LEU A 453 41.77 6.54 -11.04
C LEU A 453 40.44 6.77 -11.78
N PHE A 454 39.62 5.73 -11.93
CA PHE A 454 38.43 5.77 -12.80
C PHE A 454 37.10 5.60 -12.05
N GLY A 455 37.14 5.00 -10.86
CA GLY A 455 35.96 4.70 -10.04
C GLY A 455 35.52 3.23 -10.09
N MET A 456 34.33 2.91 -9.58
CA MET A 456 33.83 1.55 -9.45
C MET A 456 32.32 1.38 -9.71
N VAL A 457 31.93 0.11 -9.94
CA VAL A 457 30.53 -0.35 -9.86
C VAL A 457 30.32 -1.16 -8.58
N THR A 458 29.28 -0.83 -7.81
CA THR A 458 28.94 -1.46 -6.52
C THR A 458 27.44 -1.73 -6.37
N THR A 459 27.06 -2.39 -5.28
CA THR A 459 25.66 -2.58 -4.86
C THR A 459 25.37 -1.83 -3.57
N TRP A 460 24.10 -1.53 -3.28
CA TRP A 460 23.67 -1.05 -1.97
C TRP A 460 24.15 -1.95 -0.82
N ASP A 461 24.12 -3.26 -1.02
CA ASP A 461 24.58 -4.26 -0.04
C ASP A 461 26.08 -4.20 0.25
N SER A 462 26.90 -3.68 -0.67
CA SER A 462 28.34 -3.44 -0.42
C SER A 462 28.69 -1.97 -0.19
N LEU A 463 27.76 -1.03 -0.41
CA LEU A 463 28.03 0.40 -0.28
C LEU A 463 28.52 0.74 1.14
N HIS A 464 27.92 0.17 2.19
CA HIS A 464 28.33 0.38 3.58
C HIS A 464 29.78 -0.07 3.92
N LYS A 465 30.49 -0.70 2.97
CA LYS A 465 31.87 -1.18 3.12
C LYS A 465 32.93 -0.23 2.52
N ILE A 466 32.54 0.79 1.76
CA ILE A 466 33.49 1.77 1.19
C ILE A 466 33.68 2.99 2.09
N ASN A 467 34.84 3.63 2.01
CA ASN A 467 35.10 4.91 2.68
C ASN A 467 34.53 6.07 1.83
N PRO A 468 33.56 6.88 2.32
CA PRO A 468 32.96 7.94 1.52
C PRO A 468 33.95 9.07 1.19
N ASP A 469 34.96 9.32 2.03
CA ASP A 469 35.98 10.36 1.77
C ASP A 469 36.79 10.11 0.49
N ASP A 470 36.93 8.85 0.05
CA ASP A 470 37.62 8.48 -1.19
C ASP A 470 36.89 9.01 -2.45
N TRP A 471 35.59 9.31 -2.34
CA TRP A 471 34.66 9.56 -3.46
C TRP A 471 34.29 11.03 -3.64
N LYS A 472 35.02 11.95 -2.99
CA LYS A 472 34.87 13.40 -3.21
C LYS A 472 35.07 13.77 -4.69
N ASP A 473 34.26 14.71 -5.15
CA ASP A 473 34.24 15.23 -6.53
C ASP A 473 33.99 14.16 -7.62
N CYS A 474 33.43 12.99 -7.25
CA CYS A 474 33.03 11.96 -8.20
C CYS A 474 31.68 12.28 -8.87
N GLU A 475 31.38 11.60 -9.99
CA GLU A 475 30.03 11.51 -10.52
C GLU A 475 29.35 10.21 -10.05
N ILE A 476 28.16 10.33 -9.44
CA ILE A 476 27.37 9.20 -8.97
C ILE A 476 26.36 8.80 -10.05
N ILE A 477 26.23 7.51 -10.35
CA ILE A 477 25.33 7.00 -11.39
C ILE A 477 24.41 5.92 -10.82
N LEU A 478 23.10 6.14 -10.97
CA LEU A 478 22.04 5.19 -10.65
C LEU A 478 21.31 4.78 -11.94
N ASP A 479 21.70 3.64 -12.52
CA ASP A 479 20.89 2.98 -13.57
C ASP A 479 19.76 2.14 -12.94
N GLU A 480 18.62 2.08 -13.64
CA GLU A 480 17.33 1.58 -13.11
C GLU A 480 17.00 2.23 -11.74
N ALA A 481 17.10 3.57 -11.67
CA ALA A 481 17.08 4.36 -10.43
C ALA A 481 15.88 4.08 -9.52
N GLU A 482 14.68 3.86 -10.07
CA GLU A 482 13.47 3.54 -9.27
C GLU A 482 13.60 2.16 -8.59
N GLN A 483 14.20 1.18 -9.27
CA GLN A 483 14.47 -0.14 -8.69
C GLN A 483 15.62 -0.07 -7.67
N SER A 484 16.66 0.72 -7.99
CA SER A 484 17.82 0.93 -7.13
C SER A 484 17.42 1.53 -5.78
N ILE A 485 16.66 2.63 -5.78
CA ILE A 485 16.15 3.26 -4.54
C ILE A 485 15.17 2.34 -3.81
N TRP A 486 14.32 1.58 -4.52
CA TRP A 486 13.41 0.63 -3.87
C TRP A 486 14.13 -0.52 -3.17
N HIS A 487 15.22 -1.04 -3.75
CA HIS A 487 16.04 -2.09 -3.13
C HIS A 487 16.64 -1.62 -1.80
N LEU A 488 17.31 -0.46 -1.80
CA LEU A 488 17.83 0.18 -0.58
C LEU A 488 16.76 0.25 0.52
N LEU A 489 15.57 0.75 0.18
CA LEU A 489 14.53 1.06 1.18
C LEU A 489 13.71 -0.15 1.65
N ASN A 490 13.66 -1.25 0.89
CA ASN A 490 12.72 -2.36 1.15
C ASN A 490 13.31 -3.79 1.11
N SER A 491 14.49 -4.01 0.54
CA SER A 491 15.09 -5.35 0.40
C SER A 491 15.40 -6.01 1.75
N THR A 492 15.45 -7.34 1.78
CA THR A 492 15.80 -8.19 2.94
C THR A 492 17.11 -8.96 2.71
N THR A 493 18.04 -8.33 2.01
CA THR A 493 19.44 -8.74 1.81
C THR A 493 20.31 -8.12 2.92
N ASP A 494 21.65 -8.10 2.82
CA ASP A 494 22.54 -7.55 3.85
C ASP A 494 22.20 -6.11 4.23
N ILE A 495 21.68 -5.33 3.27
CA ILE A 495 21.14 -3.99 3.50
C ILE A 495 20.06 -3.93 4.60
N GLU A 496 19.39 -5.03 4.97
CA GLU A 496 18.41 -5.02 6.07
C GLU A 496 19.03 -4.68 7.43
N ASN A 497 20.30 -5.05 7.65
CA ASN A 497 21.03 -4.75 8.89
C ASN A 497 21.64 -3.34 8.84
N TYR A 498 22.19 -2.92 7.69
CA TYR A 498 23.01 -1.71 7.55
C TYR A 498 22.27 -0.51 6.92
N ARG A 499 20.95 -0.57 6.75
CA ARG A 499 20.18 0.40 5.95
C ARG A 499 20.33 1.85 6.41
N VAL A 500 20.31 2.10 7.72
CA VAL A 500 20.39 3.46 8.26
C VAL A 500 21.74 4.08 7.94
N ASP A 501 22.81 3.33 8.16
CA ASP A 501 24.18 3.77 7.90
C ASP A 501 24.45 3.89 6.39
N THR A 502 23.85 3.02 5.57
CA THR A 502 23.91 3.12 4.11
C THR A 502 23.17 4.35 3.57
N ILE A 503 22.00 4.69 4.14
CA ILE A 503 21.30 5.94 3.80
C ILE A 503 22.12 7.16 4.23
N ALA A 504 22.75 7.13 5.41
CA ALA A 504 23.60 8.22 5.89
C ALA A 504 24.85 8.39 5.02
N MET A 505 25.53 7.29 4.65
CA MET A 505 26.68 7.31 3.74
C MET A 505 26.29 7.78 2.34
N PHE A 506 25.16 7.32 1.79
CA PHE A 506 24.66 7.82 0.52
C PHE A 506 24.29 9.31 0.58
N SER A 507 23.74 9.77 1.70
CA SER A 507 23.49 11.21 1.93
C SER A 507 24.79 12.02 1.93
N GLN A 508 25.88 11.51 2.51
CA GLN A 508 27.20 12.14 2.45
C GLN A 508 27.76 12.11 1.02
N LEU A 509 27.75 10.96 0.35
CA LEU A 509 28.23 10.81 -1.03
C LEU A 509 27.54 11.80 -1.98
N LEU A 510 26.22 11.99 -1.87
CA LEU A 510 25.49 12.97 -2.66
C LEU A 510 25.84 14.44 -2.33
N GLN A 511 26.27 14.72 -1.10
CA GLN A 511 26.76 16.06 -0.70
C GLN A 511 28.18 16.31 -1.22
N ASP A 512 29.04 15.29 -1.19
CA ASP A 512 30.46 15.35 -1.59
C ASP A 512 30.71 15.10 -3.11
N CYS A 513 29.68 14.75 -3.89
CA CYS A 513 29.78 14.51 -5.34
C CYS A 513 29.72 15.79 -6.20
N ASP A 514 30.31 15.71 -7.40
CA ASP A 514 30.26 16.79 -8.41
C ASP A 514 28.98 16.75 -9.25
N ARG A 515 28.42 15.55 -9.50
CA ARG A 515 27.14 15.36 -10.22
C ARG A 515 26.52 14.01 -9.85
N THR A 516 25.19 13.92 -9.90
CA THR A 516 24.44 12.65 -9.81
C THR A 516 23.54 12.45 -11.02
N TRP A 517 23.57 11.24 -11.60
CA TRP A 517 22.69 10.79 -12.68
C TRP A 517 21.63 9.81 -12.15
N LEU A 518 20.36 10.10 -12.41
CA LEU A 518 19.23 9.18 -12.24
C LEU A 518 18.72 8.74 -13.62
N LEU A 519 18.78 7.44 -13.91
CA LEU A 519 18.44 6.88 -15.21
C LEU A 519 17.30 5.86 -15.05
N ASP A 520 16.19 6.02 -15.75
CA ASP A 520 15.11 5.03 -15.75
C ASP A 520 14.25 5.13 -17.04
N ALA A 521 13.36 4.16 -17.27
CA ALA A 521 12.26 4.29 -18.23
C ALA A 521 11.02 4.93 -17.58
N ASP A 522 10.76 4.61 -16.32
CA ASP A 522 9.54 4.97 -15.60
C ASP A 522 9.83 5.95 -14.44
N LEU A 523 10.91 6.75 -14.58
CA LEU A 523 11.40 7.71 -13.57
C LEU A 523 10.30 8.67 -13.09
N THR A 524 10.16 8.83 -11.77
CA THR A 524 9.15 9.71 -11.16
C THR A 524 9.76 10.69 -10.17
N ASN A 525 8.98 11.71 -9.78
CA ASN A 525 9.34 12.64 -8.72
C ASN A 525 9.69 11.95 -7.40
N THR A 526 9.25 10.70 -7.17
CA THR A 526 9.57 9.98 -5.93
C THR A 526 11.06 9.63 -5.83
N ALA A 527 11.71 9.22 -6.93
CA ALA A 527 13.16 9.03 -6.96
C ALA A 527 13.91 10.37 -6.89
N ILE A 528 13.43 11.39 -7.61
CA ILE A 528 14.08 12.71 -7.66
C ILE A 528 14.05 13.41 -6.30
N GLU A 529 12.89 13.46 -5.63
CA GLU A 529 12.70 14.07 -4.31
C GLU A 529 13.44 13.31 -3.19
N PHE A 530 13.74 12.02 -3.39
CA PHE A 530 14.60 11.26 -2.48
C PHE A 530 16.05 11.77 -2.56
N THR A 531 16.63 11.75 -3.76
CA THR A 531 18.02 12.16 -4.00
C THR A 531 18.25 13.63 -3.64
N SER A 532 17.39 14.55 -4.12
CA SER A 532 17.51 15.98 -3.77
C SER A 532 17.21 16.26 -2.30
N GLY A 533 16.31 15.48 -1.68
CA GLY A 533 15.95 15.61 -0.27
C GLY A 533 17.04 15.18 0.72
N LEU A 534 17.95 14.29 0.32
CA LEU A 534 19.14 13.93 1.11
C LEU A 534 20.26 14.99 1.04
N VAL A 535 20.32 15.77 -0.05
CA VAL A 535 21.32 16.84 -0.23
C VAL A 535 20.84 18.17 0.38
N ASN A 536 19.58 18.54 0.15
CA ASN A 536 18.96 19.78 0.67
C ASN A 536 19.75 21.07 0.37
N ARG A 537 20.50 21.11 -0.75
CA ARG A 537 21.17 22.32 -1.26
C ARG A 537 20.40 22.95 -2.45
N PRO A 538 20.39 24.29 -2.61
CA PRO A 538 19.64 24.94 -3.70
C PRO A 538 20.23 24.77 -5.12
N ASP A 539 21.48 24.34 -5.24
CA ASP A 539 22.15 24.04 -6.52
C ASP A 539 21.82 22.63 -7.04
N PHE A 540 21.24 21.78 -6.20
CA PHE A 540 20.93 20.38 -6.49
C PHE A 540 19.47 20.18 -7.01
N GLU A 541 18.95 21.17 -7.74
CA GLU A 541 17.67 21.05 -8.45
C GLU A 541 17.82 20.14 -9.69
N PRO A 542 16.77 19.39 -10.08
CA PRO A 542 16.85 18.38 -11.11
C PRO A 542 16.76 18.97 -12.53
N TYR A 543 17.79 18.72 -13.34
CA TYR A 543 17.74 18.90 -14.79
C TYR A 543 17.13 17.64 -15.42
N ILE A 544 15.89 17.77 -15.91
CA ILE A 544 15.07 16.63 -16.36
C ILE A 544 15.10 16.53 -17.88
N VAL A 545 15.66 15.42 -18.39
CA VAL A 545 15.63 15.03 -19.80
C VAL A 545 14.52 14.01 -20.00
N LEU A 546 13.52 14.34 -20.81
CA LEU A 546 12.44 13.44 -21.18
C LEU A 546 12.58 13.01 -22.65
N ASN A 547 12.93 11.75 -22.89
CA ASN A 547 12.78 11.15 -24.21
C ASN A 547 11.35 10.61 -24.36
N ASN A 548 10.60 11.14 -25.32
CA ASN A 548 9.20 10.79 -25.58
C ASN A 548 9.02 9.82 -26.77
N TYR A 549 10.10 9.20 -27.25
CA TYR A 549 10.09 8.26 -28.38
C TYR A 549 9.04 7.15 -28.22
N LEU A 550 8.18 7.00 -29.23
CA LEU A 550 7.22 5.91 -29.38
C LEU A 550 7.72 4.90 -30.42
N PHE A 551 7.41 3.62 -30.22
CA PHE A 551 7.85 2.57 -31.13
C PHE A 551 7.03 2.52 -32.43
N GLU A 552 7.74 2.53 -33.56
CA GLU A 552 7.17 2.38 -34.92
C GLU A 552 6.57 0.99 -35.17
N GLU A 553 7.05 -0.03 -34.44
CA GLU A 553 6.60 -1.43 -34.52
C GLU A 553 5.86 -1.82 -33.22
N PRO A 554 4.54 -1.57 -33.12
CA PRO A 554 3.76 -1.93 -31.94
C PRO A 554 3.56 -3.45 -31.86
N TRP A 555 3.56 -4.01 -30.64
CA TRP A 555 3.21 -5.41 -30.44
C TRP A 555 1.70 -5.61 -30.54
N ASN A 556 1.27 -6.70 -31.17
CA ASN A 556 -0.09 -7.23 -31.04
C ASN A 556 -0.20 -8.01 -29.72
N ILE A 557 -1.10 -7.58 -28.84
CA ILE A 557 -1.23 -8.10 -27.48
C ILE A 557 -2.66 -8.57 -27.23
N THR A 558 -2.84 -9.85 -26.95
CA THR A 558 -4.14 -10.47 -26.70
C THR A 558 -4.28 -10.86 -25.22
N ILE A 559 -5.24 -10.26 -24.53
CA ILE A 559 -5.45 -10.39 -23.08
C ILE A 559 -6.56 -11.39 -22.75
N TYR A 560 -6.24 -12.43 -21.98
CA TYR A 560 -7.21 -13.37 -21.43
C TYR A 560 -7.77 -12.87 -20.09
N SER A 561 -9.10 -12.78 -20.01
CA SER A 561 -9.83 -12.09 -18.92
C SER A 561 -10.30 -13.01 -17.78
N GLY A 562 -10.26 -14.34 -17.97
CA GLY A 562 -10.78 -15.33 -17.02
C GLY A 562 -10.15 -15.28 -15.62
N ASN A 563 -10.78 -15.96 -14.65
CA ASN A 563 -10.28 -16.08 -13.26
C ASN A 563 -9.01 -16.95 -13.14
N GLU A 564 -8.73 -17.77 -14.15
CA GLU A 564 -7.60 -18.68 -14.28
C GLU A 564 -7.08 -18.60 -15.74
N PRO A 565 -5.79 -18.87 -16.01
CA PRO A 565 -5.18 -18.76 -17.34
C PRO A 565 -5.57 -19.88 -18.33
N THR A 566 -6.71 -20.55 -18.16
CA THR A 566 -7.10 -21.74 -18.96
C THR A 566 -7.20 -21.47 -20.46
N GLY A 567 -7.73 -20.31 -20.87
CA GLY A 567 -7.75 -19.88 -22.28
C GLY A 567 -6.36 -19.65 -22.87
N LEU A 568 -5.43 -19.13 -22.06
CA LEU A 568 -4.03 -18.94 -22.45
C LEU A 568 -3.25 -20.26 -22.50
N GLN A 569 -3.48 -21.15 -21.54
CA GLN A 569 -2.94 -22.50 -21.51
C GLN A 569 -3.32 -23.27 -22.78
N LYS A 570 -4.59 -23.19 -23.21
CA LYS A 570 -5.05 -23.74 -24.48
C LYS A 570 -4.25 -23.15 -25.65
N LYS A 571 -4.22 -21.82 -25.79
CA LYS A 571 -3.50 -21.12 -26.87
C LYS A 571 -2.00 -21.49 -26.93
N LEU A 572 -1.34 -21.63 -25.79
CA LEU A 572 0.05 -22.10 -25.69
C LEU A 572 0.19 -23.55 -26.18
N PHE A 573 -0.68 -24.45 -25.70
CA PHE A 573 -0.64 -25.86 -26.08
C PHE A 573 -0.99 -26.06 -27.57
N ASP A 574 -1.83 -25.21 -28.14
CA ASP A 574 -2.15 -25.18 -29.57
C ASP A 574 -0.94 -24.68 -30.40
N TYR A 575 -0.19 -23.68 -29.93
CA TYR A 575 1.05 -23.23 -30.58
C TYR A 575 2.12 -24.33 -30.58
N LEU A 576 2.40 -24.93 -29.42
CA LEU A 576 3.37 -26.02 -29.26
C LEU A 576 2.96 -27.27 -30.08
N GLY A 577 1.67 -27.60 -30.13
CA GLY A 577 1.14 -28.67 -30.97
C GLY A 577 1.34 -28.44 -32.47
N ASN A 578 1.43 -27.19 -32.91
CA ASN A 578 1.77 -26.79 -34.27
C ASN A 578 3.29 -26.55 -34.47
N ARG A 579 4.14 -27.01 -33.53
CA ARG A 579 5.61 -26.86 -33.53
C ARG A 579 6.12 -25.42 -33.62
N LYS A 580 5.36 -24.46 -33.07
CA LYS A 580 5.81 -23.07 -32.90
C LYS A 580 6.66 -22.90 -31.65
N LYS A 581 7.81 -22.22 -31.77
CA LYS A 581 8.70 -21.93 -30.64
C LYS A 581 8.12 -20.81 -29.80
N CYS A 582 8.10 -20.99 -28.47
CA CYS A 582 7.47 -20.05 -27.55
C CYS A 582 8.39 -19.67 -26.40
N ILE A 583 8.34 -18.42 -25.96
CA ILE A 583 8.88 -17.99 -24.66
C ILE A 583 7.74 -17.59 -23.73
N LEU A 584 7.72 -18.17 -22.53
CA LEU A 584 6.69 -17.97 -21.52
C LEU A 584 7.28 -17.26 -20.30
N HIS A 585 6.84 -16.05 -20.02
CA HIS A 585 7.16 -15.31 -18.80
C HIS A 585 6.11 -15.56 -17.72
N LEU A 586 6.54 -15.82 -16.48
CA LEU A 586 5.61 -16.03 -15.35
C LEU A 586 6.21 -15.64 -14.00
N ASP A 587 5.34 -15.42 -13.01
CA ASP A 587 5.72 -14.92 -11.67
C ASP A 587 5.66 -15.95 -10.53
N SER A 588 5.52 -17.24 -10.84
CA SER A 588 5.38 -18.32 -9.86
C SER A 588 6.32 -19.50 -10.10
N GLN A 589 7.23 -19.75 -9.16
CA GLN A 589 8.24 -20.82 -9.24
C GLN A 589 7.82 -22.12 -8.51
N GLN A 590 6.95 -22.03 -7.49
CA GLN A 590 6.68 -23.13 -6.55
C GLN A 590 5.75 -24.22 -7.12
N ARG A 591 6.00 -25.50 -6.79
CA ARG A 591 5.13 -26.62 -7.22
C ARG A 591 3.70 -26.55 -6.68
N LYS A 592 3.47 -25.80 -5.59
CA LYS A 592 2.12 -25.50 -5.05
C LYS A 592 1.27 -24.56 -5.94
N GLY A 593 1.83 -24.02 -7.02
CA GLY A 593 1.13 -23.16 -7.98
C GLY A 593 0.74 -23.90 -9.26
N LYS A 594 -0.55 -24.02 -9.57
CA LYS A 594 -1.09 -24.77 -10.73
C LYS A 594 -0.47 -24.42 -12.09
N TYR A 595 -0.04 -23.17 -12.25
CA TYR A 595 0.57 -22.62 -13.45
C TYR A 595 1.97 -22.05 -13.17
N SER A 596 2.69 -22.64 -12.20
CA SER A 596 4.11 -22.37 -12.00
C SER A 596 4.95 -22.98 -13.12
N GLY A 597 6.19 -22.51 -13.28
CA GLY A 597 7.08 -22.98 -14.35
C GLY A 597 7.26 -24.50 -14.36
N VAL A 598 7.54 -25.09 -13.20
CA VAL A 598 7.68 -26.55 -13.03
C VAL A 598 6.41 -27.31 -13.44
N ASN A 599 5.23 -26.80 -13.07
CA ASN A 599 3.97 -27.48 -13.40
C ASN A 599 3.58 -27.33 -14.88
N ILE A 600 3.88 -26.19 -15.51
CA ILE A 600 3.68 -26.02 -16.96
C ILE A 600 4.65 -26.91 -17.73
N GLU A 601 5.91 -27.00 -17.31
CA GLU A 601 6.88 -27.93 -17.89
C GLU A 601 6.43 -29.39 -17.76
N ARG A 602 6.03 -29.84 -16.56
CA ARG A 602 5.48 -31.20 -16.32
C ARG A 602 4.31 -31.50 -17.26
N MET A 603 3.34 -30.59 -17.40
CA MET A 603 2.21 -30.75 -18.32
C MET A 603 2.60 -30.77 -19.80
N VAL A 604 3.57 -29.94 -20.22
CA VAL A 604 4.03 -29.89 -21.62
C VAL A 604 4.80 -31.14 -21.98
N THR A 605 5.74 -31.57 -21.14
CA THR A 605 6.54 -32.79 -21.35
C THR A 605 5.68 -34.05 -21.31
N GLN A 606 4.67 -34.12 -20.45
CA GLN A 606 3.68 -35.22 -20.46
C GLN A 606 2.82 -35.24 -21.75
N LYS A 607 2.38 -34.08 -22.24
CA LYS A 607 1.49 -33.98 -23.42
C LYS A 607 2.24 -34.11 -24.74
N TYR A 608 3.48 -33.62 -24.80
CA TYR A 608 4.30 -33.55 -26.01
C TYR A 608 5.75 -34.01 -25.75
N PRO A 609 6.02 -35.30 -25.48
CA PRO A 609 7.35 -35.80 -25.08
C PRO A 609 8.48 -35.65 -26.12
N HIS A 610 8.18 -35.09 -27.29
CA HIS A 610 9.11 -34.85 -28.39
C HIS A 610 9.56 -33.37 -28.50
N LEU A 611 8.99 -32.47 -27.70
CA LEU A 611 9.37 -31.06 -27.64
C LEU A 611 10.39 -30.84 -26.53
N LYS A 612 11.33 -29.92 -26.75
CA LYS A 612 12.36 -29.54 -25.77
C LYS A 612 11.92 -28.33 -24.95
N THR A 613 11.83 -28.50 -23.64
CA THR A 613 11.56 -27.42 -22.68
C THR A 613 12.84 -26.93 -22.00
N LEU A 614 12.83 -25.68 -21.54
CA LEU A 614 13.88 -25.11 -20.68
C LEU A 614 13.26 -24.19 -19.62
N LEU A 615 13.17 -24.65 -18.38
CA LEU A 615 12.87 -23.80 -17.24
C LEU A 615 14.09 -22.96 -16.82
N ILE A 616 13.87 -21.66 -16.58
CA ILE A 616 14.89 -20.70 -16.11
C ILE A 616 14.34 -19.92 -14.90
N ASP A 617 14.87 -20.28 -13.75
CA ASP A 617 14.54 -19.75 -12.43
C ASP A 617 15.77 -19.68 -11.51
N SER A 618 15.59 -19.19 -10.28
CA SER A 618 16.70 -19.00 -9.34
C SER A 618 17.36 -20.29 -8.86
N HIS A 619 16.78 -21.46 -9.13
CA HIS A 619 17.34 -22.77 -8.78
C HIS A 619 18.07 -23.40 -9.98
N THR A 620 17.36 -23.51 -11.10
CA THR A 620 17.84 -24.08 -12.38
C THR A 620 19.08 -23.38 -12.97
N VAL A 621 19.30 -22.10 -12.68
CA VAL A 621 20.55 -21.40 -13.07
C VAL A 621 21.75 -21.70 -12.16
N GLN A 622 21.50 -22.23 -10.95
CA GLN A 622 22.49 -22.62 -9.95
C GLN A 622 22.78 -24.14 -9.94
N ASN A 623 21.89 -24.96 -10.48
CA ASN A 623 22.06 -26.42 -10.56
C ASN A 623 23.01 -26.81 -11.72
N PRO A 624 24.20 -27.39 -11.46
CA PRO A 624 25.14 -27.82 -12.51
C PRO A 624 24.57 -28.85 -13.47
N ASP A 625 23.65 -29.70 -13.00
CA ASP A 625 23.07 -30.81 -13.76
C ASP A 625 21.94 -30.34 -14.68
N HIS A 626 21.52 -29.07 -14.58
CA HIS A 626 20.40 -28.51 -15.32
C HIS A 626 20.86 -27.71 -16.56
N PRO A 627 20.21 -27.85 -17.74
CA PRO A 627 20.63 -27.15 -18.96
C PRO A 627 20.59 -25.61 -18.90
N ALA A 628 19.96 -25.02 -17.89
CA ALA A 628 19.97 -23.58 -17.62
C ALA A 628 21.17 -23.10 -16.77
N TYR A 629 22.09 -23.98 -16.36
CA TYR A 629 23.25 -23.61 -15.54
C TYR A 629 24.04 -22.46 -16.16
N LYS A 630 24.33 -21.43 -15.35
CA LYS A 630 25.08 -20.21 -15.74
C LYS A 630 24.52 -19.44 -16.94
N ILE A 631 23.29 -19.69 -17.39
CA ILE A 631 22.74 -19.11 -18.63
C ILE A 631 22.64 -17.57 -18.61
N LEU A 632 22.49 -16.97 -17.41
CA LEU A 632 22.44 -15.51 -17.22
C LEU A 632 23.78 -14.80 -17.50
N THR A 633 24.89 -15.54 -17.44
CA THR A 633 26.26 -15.06 -17.66
C THR A 633 26.84 -15.53 -19.00
N ASP A 634 26.00 -16.13 -19.86
CA ASP A 634 26.43 -16.68 -21.14
C ASP A 634 26.34 -15.63 -22.26
N ALA A 635 27.47 -15.38 -22.94
CA ALA A 635 27.52 -14.47 -24.08
C ALA A 635 26.68 -14.97 -25.27
N ASN A 636 26.56 -16.28 -25.42
CA ASN A 636 25.86 -16.95 -26.52
C ASN A 636 24.47 -17.45 -26.08
N ILE A 637 23.82 -16.73 -25.15
CA ILE A 637 22.51 -17.13 -24.61
C ILE A 637 21.47 -17.37 -25.71
N CYS A 638 21.42 -16.53 -26.75
CA CYS A 638 20.45 -16.69 -27.85
C CYS A 638 20.62 -18.04 -28.57
N ASP A 639 21.85 -18.48 -28.79
CA ASP A 639 22.13 -19.77 -29.43
C ASP A 639 21.69 -20.94 -28.54
N ARG A 640 21.95 -20.87 -27.23
CA ARG A 640 21.45 -21.86 -26.25
C ARG A 640 19.93 -21.91 -26.23
N LEU A 641 19.24 -20.76 -26.24
CA LEU A 641 17.78 -20.70 -26.26
C LEU A 641 17.19 -21.25 -27.57
N SER A 642 17.91 -21.13 -28.70
CA SER A 642 17.44 -21.60 -30.02
C SER A 642 17.20 -23.10 -30.10
N GLY A 643 17.85 -23.89 -29.23
CA GLY A 643 17.72 -25.35 -29.18
C GLY A 643 16.43 -25.89 -28.57
N TYR A 644 15.51 -25.02 -28.15
CA TYR A 644 14.29 -25.37 -27.40
C TYR A 644 13.01 -24.92 -28.11
N ASP A 645 11.92 -25.64 -27.87
CA ASP A 645 10.57 -25.33 -28.38
C ASP A 645 9.76 -24.49 -27.38
N LEU A 646 10.03 -24.64 -26.08
CA LEU A 646 9.45 -23.82 -25.02
C LEU A 646 10.51 -23.38 -24.01
N VAL A 647 10.75 -22.08 -23.92
CA VAL A 647 11.56 -21.48 -22.84
C VAL A 647 10.63 -20.88 -21.79
N ILE A 648 10.77 -21.30 -20.53
CA ILE A 648 9.95 -20.83 -19.41
C ILE A 648 10.79 -19.95 -18.51
N ALA A 649 10.53 -18.65 -18.51
CA ALA A 649 11.31 -17.62 -17.85
C ALA A 649 10.58 -17.04 -16.64
N THR A 650 11.20 -17.13 -15.47
CA THR A 650 10.71 -16.50 -14.23
C THR A 650 11.42 -15.15 -13.99
N PRO A 651 11.16 -14.39 -12.91
CA PRO A 651 11.79 -13.07 -12.65
C PRO A 651 13.34 -13.07 -12.56
N THR A 652 13.95 -14.26 -12.57
CA THR A 652 15.39 -14.47 -12.74
C THR A 652 15.95 -13.88 -14.05
N ILE A 653 15.17 -13.80 -15.13
CA ILE A 653 15.58 -13.16 -16.41
C ILE A 653 15.22 -11.65 -16.45
N GLU A 654 14.49 -11.12 -15.46
CA GLU A 654 13.95 -9.75 -15.49
C GLU A 654 15.01 -8.65 -15.58
N THR A 655 16.27 -8.92 -15.21
CA THR A 655 17.38 -7.96 -15.29
C THR A 655 18.66 -8.62 -15.82
N GLY A 656 19.52 -7.84 -16.50
CA GLY A 656 20.85 -8.29 -16.95
C GLY A 656 20.89 -9.16 -18.22
N VAL A 657 19.75 -9.61 -18.74
CA VAL A 657 19.68 -10.45 -19.95
C VAL A 657 19.05 -9.70 -21.12
N SER A 658 19.63 -9.88 -22.31
CA SER A 658 19.21 -9.29 -23.58
C SER A 658 18.95 -10.40 -24.60
N ILE A 659 17.72 -10.52 -25.11
CA ILE A 659 17.33 -11.55 -26.07
C ILE A 659 16.93 -10.87 -27.38
N ASP A 660 17.95 -10.64 -28.23
CA ASP A 660 17.87 -9.77 -29.42
C ASP A 660 18.00 -10.52 -30.76
N ALA A 661 18.22 -11.84 -30.74
CA ALA A 661 18.23 -12.64 -31.95
C ALA A 661 16.83 -12.71 -32.58
N LYS A 662 16.74 -12.38 -33.87
CA LYS A 662 15.50 -12.44 -34.66
C LYS A 662 15.11 -13.89 -34.96
N GLY A 663 13.80 -14.17 -35.03
CA GLY A 663 13.28 -15.50 -35.39
C GLY A 663 13.53 -16.60 -34.36
N LEU A 664 13.82 -16.24 -33.11
CA LEU A 664 14.08 -17.19 -32.01
C LEU A 664 12.79 -17.83 -31.47
N PHE A 665 11.71 -17.04 -31.38
CA PHE A 665 10.38 -17.49 -30.92
C PHE A 665 9.26 -16.90 -31.80
N ASP A 666 8.26 -17.72 -32.12
CA ASP A 666 7.05 -17.32 -32.87
C ASP A 666 6.08 -16.44 -32.06
N ALA A 667 6.13 -16.51 -30.73
CA ALA A 667 5.24 -15.78 -29.83
C ALA A 667 5.79 -15.68 -28.39
N VAL A 668 5.34 -14.64 -27.67
CA VAL A 668 5.58 -14.45 -26.23
C VAL A 668 4.30 -14.74 -25.45
N PHE A 669 4.41 -15.50 -24.37
CA PHE A 669 3.31 -15.80 -23.45
C PHE A 669 3.59 -15.20 -22.06
N GLY A 670 2.55 -14.80 -21.33
CA GLY A 670 2.67 -14.19 -20.00
C GLY A 670 1.61 -14.68 -19.00
N ILE A 671 2.02 -15.26 -17.86
CA ILE A 671 1.13 -15.69 -16.76
C ILE A 671 1.52 -14.97 -15.46
N PHE A 672 0.70 -14.02 -15.03
CA PHE A 672 1.01 -13.18 -13.86
C PHE A 672 -0.05 -13.31 -12.76
N HIS A 673 0.27 -14.02 -11.68
CA HIS A 673 -0.56 -14.18 -10.49
C HIS A 673 -0.49 -13.00 -9.52
N GLY A 674 0.32 -11.98 -9.79
CA GLY A 674 0.45 -10.76 -9.00
C GLY A 674 1.50 -10.84 -7.89
N VAL A 675 2.49 -11.73 -8.03
CA VAL A 675 3.64 -11.85 -7.12
C VAL A 675 4.62 -10.70 -7.36
N VAL A 676 4.84 -10.34 -8.64
CA VAL A 676 5.67 -9.20 -9.08
C VAL A 676 4.85 -7.92 -9.27
N SER A 677 5.55 -6.81 -9.53
CA SER A 677 4.90 -5.53 -9.85
C SER A 677 4.29 -5.51 -11.26
N ALA A 678 3.36 -4.58 -11.52
CA ALA A 678 2.81 -4.40 -12.88
C ALA A 678 3.88 -3.99 -13.89
N ASP A 679 4.89 -3.21 -13.46
CA ASP A 679 6.02 -2.90 -14.33
C ASP A 679 6.91 -4.11 -14.60
N SER A 680 7.25 -4.88 -13.57
CA SER A 680 8.01 -6.14 -13.70
C SER A 680 7.41 -7.10 -14.72
N ALA A 681 6.07 -7.20 -14.76
CA ALA A 681 5.37 -7.99 -15.78
C ALA A 681 5.62 -7.44 -17.20
N ARG A 682 5.56 -6.11 -17.42
CA ARG A 682 5.96 -5.48 -18.70
C ARG A 682 7.44 -5.71 -19.01
N GLN A 683 8.32 -5.57 -18.01
CA GLN A 683 9.77 -5.76 -18.14
C GLN A 683 10.13 -7.18 -18.58
N ALA A 684 9.39 -8.19 -18.12
CA ALA A 684 9.52 -9.57 -18.55
C ALA A 684 9.07 -9.75 -20.00
N LEU A 685 7.87 -9.27 -20.36
CA LEU A 685 7.33 -9.32 -21.73
C LEU A 685 8.19 -8.58 -22.78
N ALA A 686 9.02 -7.64 -22.32
CA ALA A 686 9.97 -6.87 -23.12
C ALA A 686 11.37 -7.50 -23.24
N ARG A 687 11.63 -8.67 -22.64
CA ARG A 687 12.96 -9.32 -22.71
C ARG A 687 13.27 -9.86 -24.11
N TYR A 688 12.28 -10.48 -24.75
CA TYR A 688 12.31 -10.73 -26.20
C TYR A 688 11.76 -9.49 -26.92
N ARG A 689 12.57 -8.87 -27.80
CA ARG A 689 12.26 -7.55 -28.35
C ARG A 689 11.51 -7.56 -29.69
N GLU A 690 11.53 -8.67 -30.41
CA GLU A 690 10.91 -8.79 -31.74
C GLU A 690 9.37 -8.59 -31.66
N PRO A 691 8.72 -7.92 -32.64
CA PRO A 691 7.30 -7.58 -32.58
C PRO A 691 6.34 -8.75 -32.90
N VAL A 692 6.68 -9.96 -32.43
CA VAL A 692 5.81 -11.14 -32.53
C VAL A 692 4.54 -11.03 -31.67
N GLU A 693 3.55 -11.87 -31.97
CA GLU A 693 2.30 -11.97 -31.20
C GLU A 693 2.56 -12.22 -29.70
N ARG A 694 1.85 -11.50 -28.83
CA ARG A 694 1.96 -11.63 -27.37
C ARG A 694 0.62 -12.02 -26.73
N TYR A 695 0.60 -13.12 -25.98
CA TYR A 695 -0.59 -13.66 -25.33
C TYR A 695 -0.45 -13.59 -23.80
N ILE A 696 -1.29 -12.81 -23.13
CA ILE A 696 -1.11 -12.48 -21.70
C ILE A 696 -2.35 -12.85 -20.89
N TRP A 697 -2.13 -13.41 -19.71
CA TRP A 697 -3.10 -13.51 -18.64
C TRP A 697 -2.51 -12.93 -17.36
N ALA A 698 -3.31 -12.13 -16.66
CA ALA A 698 -2.96 -11.60 -15.34
C ALA A 698 -4.19 -11.64 -14.41
N LYS A 699 -3.99 -11.80 -13.10
CA LYS A 699 -5.09 -11.62 -12.13
C LYS A 699 -5.56 -10.16 -12.10
N THR A 700 -6.86 -9.95 -11.89
CA THR A 700 -7.44 -8.61 -11.71
C THR A 700 -6.83 -7.84 -10.53
N TYR A 701 -6.40 -8.56 -9.48
CA TYR A 701 -5.71 -7.97 -8.32
C TYR A 701 -4.46 -8.78 -7.95
N SER A 702 -3.50 -8.11 -7.32
CA SER A 702 -2.29 -8.70 -6.75
C SER A 702 -2.38 -8.78 -5.22
N PRO A 703 -1.91 -9.89 -4.60
CA PRO A 703 -1.82 -10.04 -3.15
C PRO A 703 -0.75 -9.16 -2.47
N ILE A 704 0.07 -8.41 -3.22
CA ILE A 704 1.14 -7.55 -2.65
C ILE A 704 0.61 -6.70 -1.50
N SER A 705 1.28 -6.80 -0.34
CA SER A 705 0.87 -6.10 0.88
C SER A 705 1.20 -4.62 0.82
N GLY A 706 0.32 -3.76 1.39
CA GLY A 706 0.54 -2.32 1.36
C GLY A 706 -0.68 -1.48 1.70
N ASN A 707 -0.60 -0.20 1.35
CA ASN A 707 -1.68 0.76 1.44
C ASN A 707 -1.48 1.88 0.39
N PRO A 708 -2.44 2.12 -0.54
CA PRO A 708 -2.29 3.12 -1.62
C PRO A 708 -2.32 4.59 -1.14
N ASP A 709 -2.43 4.82 0.18
CA ASP A 709 -2.25 6.12 0.83
C ASP A 709 -0.97 6.06 1.67
N TYR A 710 0.06 6.79 1.23
CA TYR A 710 1.38 6.79 1.87
C TYR A 710 1.35 7.42 3.28
N LYS A 711 0.52 8.45 3.52
CA LYS A 711 0.38 9.09 4.85
C LYS A 711 -0.23 8.11 5.85
N GLN A 712 -1.19 7.30 5.42
CA GLN A 712 -1.72 6.19 6.20
C GLN A 712 -0.71 5.04 6.38
N ALA A 713 0.18 4.78 5.40
CA ALA A 713 1.24 3.78 5.55
C ALA A 713 2.23 4.19 6.66
N LEU A 714 2.74 5.43 6.61
CA LEU A 714 3.55 6.05 7.67
C LEU A 714 2.83 5.98 9.02
N THR A 715 1.57 6.43 9.08
CA THR A 715 0.74 6.39 10.29
C THR A 715 0.59 4.98 10.88
N ARG A 716 0.59 3.92 10.06
CA ARG A 716 0.56 2.53 10.53
C ARG A 716 1.94 2.09 11.07
N GLN A 717 3.04 2.36 10.35
CA GLN A 717 4.39 2.05 10.83
C GLN A 717 4.70 2.72 12.18
N SER A 718 4.41 4.01 12.29
CA SER A 718 4.67 4.78 13.52
C SER A 718 3.68 4.48 14.66
N LYS A 719 2.58 3.74 14.39
CA LYS A 719 1.70 3.16 15.42
C LYS A 719 2.10 1.73 15.81
N ALA A 720 2.64 0.96 14.87
CA ALA A 720 3.20 -0.35 15.14
C ALA A 720 4.43 -0.23 16.05
N ILE A 721 5.40 0.60 15.69
CA ILE A 721 6.67 0.71 16.44
C ILE A 721 6.41 1.12 17.90
N ARG A 722 5.52 2.11 18.14
CA ARG A 722 5.06 2.57 19.47
C ARG A 722 4.24 1.54 20.27
N ALA A 723 3.90 0.40 19.68
CA ALA A 723 3.31 -0.74 20.37
C ALA A 723 4.31 -1.90 20.56
N HIS A 724 5.33 -2.04 19.69
CA HIS A 724 6.43 -2.99 19.90
C HIS A 724 7.45 -2.50 20.94
N THR A 725 7.75 -1.20 21.01
CA THR A 725 8.74 -0.63 21.95
C THR A 725 8.19 -0.33 23.35
N ARG A 726 6.87 -0.45 23.56
CA ARG A 726 6.26 -0.21 24.88
C ARG A 726 6.72 -1.28 25.88
N GLY A 727 7.27 -0.85 27.02
CA GLY A 727 7.87 -1.76 28.00
C GLY A 727 9.21 -2.39 27.54
N LEU A 728 9.81 -1.86 26.48
CA LEU A 728 11.24 -2.00 26.18
C LEU A 728 12.04 -0.73 26.54
N GLN A 729 11.36 0.37 26.91
CA GLN A 729 11.99 1.60 27.39
C GLN A 729 12.59 1.44 28.80
N ASP A 730 12.07 0.50 29.60
CA ASP A 730 12.64 0.06 30.88
C ASP A 730 13.73 -1.00 30.67
N ALA A 731 14.62 -0.74 29.71
CA ALA A 731 15.81 -1.51 29.40
C ALA A 731 16.91 -0.57 28.92
N ASP A 732 18.16 -0.99 29.12
CA ASP A 732 19.40 -0.21 28.96
C ASP A 732 19.77 -0.02 27.47
N LEU A 733 18.85 0.55 26.70
CA LEU A 733 18.95 0.76 25.25
C LEU A 733 19.11 2.24 24.88
N GLY A 734 19.14 3.14 25.87
CA GLY A 734 19.32 4.58 25.68
C GLY A 734 18.15 5.26 24.97
N HIS A 735 18.46 6.34 24.24
CA HIS A 735 17.53 6.96 23.30
C HIS A 735 17.45 6.11 22.02
N ILE A 736 16.26 6.02 21.43
CA ILE A 736 16.03 5.27 20.19
C ILE A 736 15.39 6.21 19.16
N ASP A 737 16.19 6.61 18.18
CA ASP A 737 15.71 7.35 17.01
C ASP A 737 15.01 6.38 16.05
N VAL A 738 13.68 6.51 16.00
CA VAL A 738 12.84 5.68 15.13
C VAL A 738 12.68 6.25 13.72
N ASN A 739 13.26 7.40 13.36
CA ASN A 739 13.13 7.97 12.02
C ASN A 739 14.36 8.79 11.57
N PRO A 740 15.53 8.14 11.46
CA PRO A 740 16.81 8.80 11.12
C PRO A 740 16.85 9.47 9.74
N SER A 741 15.89 9.16 8.85
CA SER A 741 15.72 9.88 7.59
C SER A 741 14.22 9.96 7.24
N PRO A 742 13.55 11.09 7.55
CA PRO A 742 12.16 11.34 7.17
C PRO A 742 11.95 11.29 5.65
N VAL A 743 12.97 11.69 4.87
CA VAL A 743 12.99 11.65 3.40
C VAL A 743 12.96 10.20 2.92
N ALA A 744 13.83 9.33 3.45
CA ALA A 744 13.85 7.92 3.09
C ALA A 744 12.56 7.20 3.47
N LEU A 745 12.04 7.41 4.70
CA LEU A 745 10.81 6.76 5.15
C LEU A 745 9.57 7.23 4.35
N THR A 746 9.52 8.51 4.00
CA THR A 746 8.47 9.06 3.12
C THR A 746 8.56 8.50 1.71
N THR A 747 9.78 8.37 1.17
CA THR A 747 10.03 7.77 -0.17
C THR A 747 9.60 6.31 -0.20
N TRP A 748 10.01 5.52 0.79
CA TRP A 748 9.56 4.14 0.97
C TRP A 748 8.02 4.03 0.97
N ALA A 749 7.35 4.93 1.69
CA ALA A 749 5.89 4.96 1.76
C ALA A 749 5.24 5.36 0.42
N LYS A 750 5.80 6.30 -0.34
CA LYS A 750 5.34 6.71 -1.67
C LYS A 750 5.49 5.57 -2.69
N ILE A 751 6.67 4.93 -2.78
CA ILE A 751 6.91 3.80 -3.71
C ILE A 751 5.96 2.64 -3.37
N GLN A 752 5.84 2.29 -2.09
CA GLN A 752 4.93 1.22 -1.66
C GLN A 752 3.46 1.56 -1.96
N ALA A 753 3.03 2.83 -1.78
CA ALA A 753 1.69 3.27 -2.15
C ALA A 753 1.43 3.18 -3.67
N ARG A 754 2.40 3.58 -4.50
CA ARG A 754 2.39 3.43 -5.97
C ARG A 754 2.21 1.98 -6.38
N VAL A 755 3.06 1.08 -5.87
CA VAL A 755 2.98 -0.36 -6.12
C VAL A 755 1.64 -0.92 -5.63
N LYS A 756 1.10 -0.45 -4.49
CA LYS A 756 -0.20 -0.95 -4.01
C LYS A 756 -1.39 -0.42 -4.81
N ALA A 757 -1.33 0.79 -5.37
CA ALA A 757 -2.35 1.30 -6.27
C ALA A 757 -2.46 0.42 -7.52
N ASP A 758 -1.34 0.14 -8.20
CA ASP A 758 -1.30 -0.78 -9.34
C ASP A 758 -1.75 -2.20 -8.93
N ALA A 759 -1.27 -2.71 -7.79
CA ALA A 759 -1.63 -4.04 -7.30
C ALA A 759 -3.11 -4.21 -6.91
N ILE A 760 -3.90 -3.15 -6.77
CA ILE A 760 -5.37 -3.24 -6.58
C ILE A 760 -6.07 -3.60 -7.89
N ARG A 761 -5.46 -3.25 -9.03
CA ARG A 761 -5.97 -3.42 -10.40
C ARG A 761 -4.90 -4.00 -11.33
N PHE A 762 -4.26 -5.06 -10.86
CA PHE A 762 -2.97 -5.54 -11.39
C PHE A 762 -2.99 -5.82 -12.90
N ARG A 763 -4.05 -6.48 -13.40
CA ARG A 763 -4.27 -6.66 -14.84
C ARG A 763 -4.37 -5.35 -15.60
N ASP A 764 -5.20 -4.43 -15.11
CA ASP A 764 -5.52 -3.19 -15.81
C ASP A 764 -4.30 -2.27 -15.84
N ALA A 765 -3.51 -2.22 -14.75
CA ALA A 765 -2.25 -1.51 -14.69
C ALA A 765 -1.19 -2.04 -15.68
N ILE A 766 -1.20 -3.34 -16.01
CA ILE A 766 -0.38 -3.92 -17.08
C ILE A 766 -0.90 -3.47 -18.45
N ILE A 767 -2.22 -3.54 -18.69
CA ILE A 767 -2.87 -3.11 -19.95
C ILE A 767 -2.62 -1.63 -20.23
N ASP A 768 -2.85 -0.77 -19.24
CA ASP A 768 -2.68 0.69 -19.35
C ASP A 768 -1.21 1.05 -19.59
N GLY A 769 -0.28 0.34 -18.96
CA GLY A 769 1.15 0.48 -19.22
C GLY A 769 1.54 0.07 -20.64
N LEU A 770 1.10 -1.09 -21.12
CA LEU A 770 1.39 -1.57 -22.48
C LEU A 770 0.78 -0.66 -23.56
N LYS A 771 -0.39 -0.05 -23.30
CA LYS A 771 -0.98 0.97 -24.17
C LYS A 771 -0.19 2.29 -24.14
N ALA A 772 0.34 2.68 -22.98
CA ALA A 772 1.20 3.85 -22.85
C ALA A 772 2.59 3.66 -23.50
N ASP A 773 3.07 2.41 -23.58
CA ASP A 773 4.26 2.02 -24.35
C ASP A 773 4.00 1.97 -25.88
N GLY A 774 2.75 2.22 -26.31
CA GLY A 774 2.34 2.33 -27.72
C GLY A 774 1.79 1.05 -28.35
N HIS A 775 1.57 -0.02 -27.58
CA HIS A 775 1.21 -1.34 -28.14
C HIS A 775 -0.31 -1.54 -28.34
N ILE A 776 -0.67 -2.42 -29.30
CA ILE A 776 -2.05 -2.73 -29.66
C ILE A 776 -2.57 -3.82 -28.73
N VAL A 777 -3.53 -3.49 -27.86
CA VAL A 777 -4.05 -4.41 -26.84
C VAL A 777 -5.53 -4.73 -27.06
N GLN A 778 -5.83 -5.99 -27.38
CA GLN A 778 -7.16 -6.56 -27.60
C GLN A 778 -7.53 -7.60 -26.52
N SER A 779 -8.82 -7.87 -26.35
CA SER A 779 -9.30 -8.96 -25.50
C SER A 779 -9.36 -10.29 -26.27
N ALA A 780 -9.07 -11.39 -25.59
CA ALA A 780 -9.29 -12.74 -26.13
C ALA A 780 -10.76 -13.17 -25.98
N ASP A 781 -11.21 -14.06 -26.85
CA ASP A 781 -12.49 -14.77 -26.70
C ASP A 781 -12.48 -15.69 -25.46
N ASP A 782 -13.61 -15.76 -24.77
CA ASP A 782 -13.84 -16.69 -23.66
C ASP A 782 -13.97 -18.13 -24.19
N ILE A 783 -13.09 -19.03 -23.74
CA ILE A 783 -13.23 -20.46 -24.02
C ILE A 783 -14.47 -21.06 -23.32
N ASN A 784 -15.02 -22.13 -23.88
CA ASN A 784 -16.21 -22.79 -23.34
C ASN A 784 -15.99 -23.19 -21.87
N LYS A 785 -16.95 -22.87 -20.99
CA LYS A 785 -16.92 -23.17 -19.55
C LYS A 785 -16.65 -24.65 -19.24
N ALA A 786 -17.13 -25.58 -20.08
CA ALA A 786 -16.86 -27.00 -19.93
C ALA A 786 -15.39 -27.37 -20.22
N GLU A 787 -14.80 -26.77 -21.26
CA GLU A 787 -13.39 -26.92 -21.61
C GLU A 787 -12.48 -26.27 -20.55
N SER A 788 -12.81 -25.05 -20.11
CA SER A 788 -12.10 -24.37 -19.02
C SER A 788 -12.14 -25.16 -17.71
N LYS A 789 -13.25 -25.85 -17.41
CA LYS A 789 -13.34 -26.71 -16.21
C LYS A 789 -12.39 -27.91 -16.33
N LYS A 790 -12.38 -28.59 -17.48
CA LYS A 790 -11.48 -29.73 -17.74
C LYS A 790 -10.00 -29.34 -17.68
N LEU A 791 -9.62 -28.19 -18.25
CA LEU A 791 -8.25 -27.69 -18.20
C LEU A 791 -7.82 -27.35 -16.76
N LEU A 792 -8.71 -26.70 -15.99
CA LEU A 792 -8.46 -26.40 -14.58
C LEU A 792 -8.36 -27.66 -13.72
N GLU A 793 -9.14 -28.71 -14.02
CA GLU A 793 -9.04 -30.02 -13.33
C GLU A 793 -7.69 -30.67 -13.60
N ILE A 794 -7.24 -30.75 -14.85
CA ILE A 794 -5.91 -31.26 -15.23
C ILE A 794 -4.78 -30.49 -14.52
N ALA A 795 -4.83 -29.15 -14.57
CA ALA A 795 -3.83 -28.29 -13.91
C ALA A 795 -3.90 -28.36 -12.37
N THR A 796 -5.00 -28.85 -11.79
CA THR A 796 -5.11 -29.09 -10.34
C THR A 796 -4.46 -30.42 -9.98
N VAL A 797 -4.83 -31.52 -10.66
CA VAL A 797 -4.29 -32.86 -10.39
C VAL A 797 -2.76 -32.88 -10.55
N ASN A 798 -2.23 -32.36 -11.65
CA ASN A 798 -0.78 -32.28 -11.88
C ASN A 798 -0.05 -31.46 -10.79
N CYS A 799 -0.69 -30.42 -10.24
CA CYS A 799 -0.14 -29.59 -9.19
C CYS A 799 -0.14 -30.28 -7.82
N ASP A 800 -1.24 -30.97 -7.49
CA ASP A 800 -1.39 -31.70 -6.22
C ASP A 800 -0.44 -32.91 -6.18
N GLU A 801 -0.30 -33.65 -7.28
CA GLU A 801 0.69 -34.71 -7.47
C GLU A 801 2.12 -34.18 -7.27
N SER A 802 2.57 -33.20 -8.07
CA SER A 802 3.98 -32.80 -8.03
C SER A 802 4.38 -32.04 -6.77
N TYR A 803 3.41 -31.51 -6.04
CA TYR A 803 3.63 -30.97 -4.70
C TYR A 803 3.70 -32.06 -3.62
N SER A 804 2.98 -33.18 -3.77
CA SER A 804 3.16 -34.36 -2.90
C SER A 804 4.55 -34.98 -3.12
N GLU A 805 4.93 -35.21 -4.38
CA GLU A 805 6.26 -35.69 -4.79
C GLU A 805 7.41 -34.89 -4.15
N GLU A 806 7.32 -33.55 -4.15
CA GLU A 806 8.34 -32.69 -3.52
C GLU A 806 8.28 -32.72 -1.99
N CYS A 807 7.09 -32.80 -1.38
CA CYS A 807 6.95 -32.93 0.07
C CYS A 807 7.46 -34.28 0.61
N GLU A 808 7.30 -35.35 -0.17
CA GLU A 808 7.83 -36.69 0.09
C GLU A 808 9.35 -36.70 -0.09
N ALA A 809 9.87 -36.26 -1.24
CA ALA A 809 11.31 -36.17 -1.50
C ALA A 809 12.07 -35.30 -0.49
N ILE A 810 11.45 -34.24 0.06
CA ILE A 810 12.01 -33.43 1.16
C ILE A 810 12.01 -34.19 2.48
N ALA A 811 10.94 -34.92 2.80
CA ALA A 811 10.83 -35.68 4.05
C ALA A 811 11.82 -36.85 4.08
N GLU A 812 12.09 -37.49 2.94
CA GLU A 812 12.96 -38.66 2.81
C GLU A 812 14.46 -38.34 2.81
N GLN A 813 14.87 -37.08 2.61
CA GLN A 813 16.29 -36.70 2.59
C GLN A 813 17.06 -37.10 3.86
N VAL A 814 18.37 -37.33 3.71
CA VAL A 814 19.28 -37.44 4.86
C VAL A 814 19.28 -36.13 5.66
N THR A 815 19.22 -36.22 6.99
CA THR A 815 19.40 -35.07 7.88
C THR A 815 20.87 -34.66 7.90
N ILE A 816 21.16 -33.48 7.37
CA ILE A 816 22.49 -32.86 7.44
C ILE A 816 22.69 -32.04 8.73
N ASP A 817 23.94 -31.85 9.13
CA ASP A 817 24.33 -31.02 10.28
C ASP A 817 24.50 -29.52 9.93
N ASP A 818 24.86 -28.73 10.94
CA ASP A 818 25.07 -27.27 10.82
C ASP A 818 26.26 -26.90 9.91
N GLU A 819 27.31 -27.72 9.83
CA GLU A 819 28.45 -27.44 8.97
C GLU A 819 28.12 -27.75 7.51
N ARG A 820 27.58 -28.95 7.24
CA ARG A 820 27.17 -29.36 5.91
C ARG A 820 26.06 -28.47 5.35
N ALA A 821 25.12 -28.04 6.19
CA ALA A 821 24.14 -27.03 5.78
C ALA A 821 24.83 -25.73 5.36
N LYS A 822 25.77 -25.20 6.16
CA LYS A 822 26.52 -23.99 5.82
C LYS A 822 27.33 -24.17 4.52
N GLN A 823 28.02 -25.29 4.33
CA GLN A 823 28.75 -25.58 3.08
C GLN A 823 27.84 -25.50 1.83
N ILE A 824 26.59 -25.97 1.92
CA ILE A 824 25.62 -25.89 0.82
C ILE A 824 25.04 -24.47 0.69
N GLU A 825 24.83 -23.74 1.79
CA GLU A 825 24.39 -22.34 1.75
C GLU A 825 25.46 -21.39 1.18
N ASP A 826 26.74 -21.59 1.49
CA ASP A 826 27.86 -20.81 0.94
C ASP A 826 28.20 -21.22 -0.52
N SER A 827 27.73 -22.39 -0.99
CA SER A 827 27.97 -22.86 -2.36
C SER A 827 27.29 -22.00 -3.43
N LYS A 828 28.08 -21.62 -4.44
CA LYS A 828 27.62 -20.93 -5.67
C LYS A 828 26.77 -21.83 -6.60
N SER A 829 26.73 -23.14 -6.36
CA SER A 829 25.99 -24.10 -7.18
C SER A 829 25.33 -25.19 -6.33
N ARG A 830 24.06 -25.50 -6.59
CA ARG A 830 23.23 -26.41 -5.76
C ARG A 830 22.32 -27.27 -6.63
N THR A 831 22.33 -28.57 -6.39
CA THR A 831 21.44 -29.56 -7.03
C THR A 831 20.08 -29.59 -6.34
N ASP A 832 19.08 -30.26 -6.94
CA ASP A 832 17.79 -30.48 -6.29
C ASP A 832 17.91 -31.28 -4.97
N GLU A 833 18.89 -32.19 -4.86
CA GLU A 833 19.23 -32.87 -3.60
C GLU A 833 19.68 -31.87 -2.53
N HIS A 834 20.62 -30.99 -2.86
CA HIS A 834 21.08 -29.90 -1.97
C HIS A 834 19.94 -28.98 -1.52
N LYS A 835 19.01 -28.66 -2.42
CA LYS A 835 17.78 -27.88 -2.12
C LYS A 835 16.89 -28.62 -1.12
N TYR A 836 16.63 -29.91 -1.31
CA TYR A 836 15.78 -30.70 -0.43
C TYR A 836 16.43 -30.94 0.94
N GLN A 837 17.74 -31.23 0.98
CA GLN A 837 18.51 -31.38 2.23
C GLN A 837 18.45 -30.10 3.07
N LEU A 838 18.71 -28.93 2.46
CA LEU A 838 18.56 -27.63 3.14
C LEU A 838 17.13 -27.36 3.61
N ARG A 839 16.10 -27.79 2.86
CA ARG A 839 14.70 -27.62 3.28
C ARG A 839 14.36 -28.50 4.48
N LYS A 840 14.78 -29.77 4.50
CA LYS A 840 14.62 -30.68 5.66
C LYS A 840 15.36 -30.15 6.88
N TYR A 841 16.64 -29.80 6.73
CA TYR A 841 17.46 -29.19 7.78
C TYR A 841 16.81 -27.94 8.39
N LYS A 842 16.31 -27.00 7.55
CA LYS A 842 15.64 -25.79 8.05
C LYS A 842 14.34 -26.08 8.80
N LEU A 843 13.60 -27.12 8.41
CA LEU A 843 12.40 -27.56 9.14
C LEU A 843 12.79 -28.19 10.49
N ILE A 844 13.80 -29.06 10.55
CA ILE A 844 14.33 -29.63 11.80
C ILE A 844 14.81 -28.51 12.73
N LYS A 845 15.64 -27.58 12.24
CA LYS A 845 16.15 -26.44 13.04
C LYS A 845 15.06 -25.45 13.48
N SER A 846 13.92 -25.41 12.77
CA SER A 846 12.77 -24.58 13.13
C SER A 846 11.85 -25.23 14.16
N TYR A 847 11.63 -26.55 14.09
CA TYR A 847 10.61 -27.24 14.89
C TYR A 847 11.19 -28.20 15.95
N GLY A 848 12.32 -28.85 15.66
CA GLY A 848 12.96 -29.87 16.51
C GLY A 848 12.16 -31.16 16.65
N VAL A 849 11.42 -31.52 15.60
CA VAL A 849 10.73 -32.81 15.44
C VAL A 849 11.05 -33.37 14.06
N GLU A 850 10.69 -34.64 13.83
CA GLU A 850 10.85 -35.29 12.53
C GLU A 850 10.04 -34.57 11.42
N VAL A 851 10.63 -34.51 10.23
CA VAL A 851 10.03 -33.84 9.07
C VAL A 851 9.21 -34.84 8.27
N THR A 852 7.90 -34.83 8.50
CA THR A 852 6.92 -35.54 7.66
C THR A 852 6.49 -34.68 6.47
N PRO A 853 5.99 -35.26 5.36
CA PRO A 853 5.44 -34.50 4.24
C PRO A 853 4.33 -33.53 4.68
N LYS A 854 3.55 -33.91 5.70
CA LYS A 854 2.51 -33.06 6.28
C LYS A 854 3.06 -31.82 7.00
N LEU A 855 4.24 -31.92 7.64
CA LEU A 855 4.90 -30.77 8.26
C LEU A 855 5.41 -29.78 7.20
N VAL A 856 5.99 -30.28 6.09
CA VAL A 856 6.38 -29.45 4.93
C VAL A 856 5.18 -28.64 4.43
N GLN A 857 4.07 -29.33 4.15
CA GLN A 857 2.84 -28.70 3.63
C GLN A 857 2.30 -27.60 4.55
N LEU A 858 2.35 -27.81 5.87
CA LEU A 858 1.84 -26.86 6.86
C LEU A 858 2.80 -25.66 7.08
N ASP A 859 4.11 -25.85 6.99
CA ASP A 859 5.06 -24.74 7.03
C ASP A 859 4.95 -23.83 5.81
N ASP A 860 4.72 -24.41 4.61
CA ASP A 860 4.39 -23.63 3.41
C ASP A 860 3.08 -22.84 3.56
N ASP A 861 2.14 -23.32 4.39
CA ASP A 861 0.95 -22.56 4.84
C ASP A 861 1.23 -21.64 6.05
N GLY A 862 2.49 -21.39 6.40
CA GLY A 862 2.94 -20.45 7.42
C GLY A 862 2.81 -20.95 8.86
N LEU A 863 2.82 -22.27 9.11
CA LEU A 863 2.70 -22.87 10.45
C LEU A 863 3.75 -22.32 11.44
N TYR A 864 5.00 -22.11 11.04
CA TYR A 864 6.04 -21.65 11.98
C TYR A 864 5.68 -20.32 12.67
N LYS A 865 5.25 -19.32 11.88
CA LYS A 865 4.83 -18.01 12.41
C LYS A 865 3.61 -18.13 13.32
N LYS A 866 2.66 -19.02 12.96
CA LYS A 866 1.44 -19.28 13.73
C LYS A 866 1.75 -19.91 15.10
N LEU A 867 2.61 -20.93 15.11
CA LEU A 867 3.04 -21.59 16.35
C LEU A 867 3.93 -20.69 17.21
N ARG A 868 4.86 -19.91 16.64
CA ARG A 868 5.66 -18.96 17.46
C ARG A 868 4.79 -17.87 18.11
N LEU A 869 3.76 -17.37 17.43
CA LEU A 869 2.81 -16.43 18.06
C LEU A 869 1.98 -17.07 19.18
N PHE A 870 1.61 -18.35 19.04
CA PHE A 870 0.98 -19.11 20.11
C PHE A 870 1.94 -19.29 21.31
N TYR A 871 3.15 -19.80 21.07
CA TYR A 871 4.17 -20.03 22.08
C TYR A 871 4.46 -18.78 22.93
N PHE A 872 4.67 -17.61 22.32
CA PHE A 872 4.91 -16.37 23.07
C PHE A 872 3.66 -15.77 23.73
N LEU A 873 2.46 -16.29 23.42
CA LEU A 873 1.21 -15.97 24.12
C LEU A 873 0.95 -16.91 25.32
N THR A 874 1.43 -18.16 25.25
CA THR A 874 1.33 -19.19 26.29
C THR A 874 2.67 -19.41 27.01
N ASP A 875 3.34 -20.50 26.73
CA ASP A 875 4.40 -21.14 27.53
C ASP A 875 5.73 -20.36 27.44
N GLY A 876 5.96 -19.73 26.30
CA GLY A 876 7.13 -18.93 25.99
C GLY A 876 7.09 -17.48 26.47
N LYS A 877 6.02 -17.05 27.17
CA LYS A 877 5.75 -15.65 27.52
C LYS A 877 6.94 -14.92 28.17
N GLN A 878 7.70 -15.60 29.05
CA GLN A 878 8.85 -14.99 29.73
C GLN A 878 10.04 -14.69 28.81
N TYR A 879 10.26 -15.51 27.78
CA TYR A 879 11.37 -15.34 26.82
C TYR A 879 11.11 -14.23 25.78
N LEU A 880 9.88 -13.70 25.71
CA LEU A 880 9.50 -12.64 24.76
C LEU A 880 10.27 -11.32 24.98
N LYS A 881 10.43 -10.84 26.22
CA LYS A 881 11.18 -9.59 26.50
C LYS A 881 12.69 -9.75 26.15
N PRO A 882 13.38 -10.84 26.56
CA PRO A 882 14.74 -11.11 26.09
C PRO A 882 14.89 -11.23 24.57
N ARG A 883 13.97 -11.94 23.88
CA ARG A 883 13.95 -12.08 22.42
C ARG A 883 13.85 -10.72 21.72
N ASP A 884 12.86 -9.91 22.10
CA ASP A 884 12.61 -8.63 21.44
C ASP A 884 13.66 -7.57 21.83
N LYS A 885 14.27 -7.63 23.04
CA LYS A 885 15.48 -6.82 23.37
C LYS A 885 16.65 -7.19 22.44
N ALA A 886 17.00 -8.48 22.35
CA ALA A 886 18.13 -8.92 21.51
C ALA A 886 17.92 -8.60 20.02
N LYS A 887 16.70 -8.79 19.49
CA LYS A 887 16.37 -8.39 18.12
C LYS A 887 16.44 -6.87 17.89
N LEU A 888 16.09 -6.06 18.88
CA LEU A 888 16.17 -4.61 18.77
C LEU A 888 17.63 -4.16 18.82
N SER A 889 18.45 -4.70 19.73
CA SER A 889 19.90 -4.44 19.77
C SER A 889 20.61 -4.78 18.45
N ASN A 890 20.25 -5.88 17.79
CA ASN A 890 20.81 -6.25 16.48
C ASN A 890 20.33 -5.37 15.30
N LEU A 891 19.37 -4.45 15.52
CA LEU A 891 18.78 -3.58 14.49
C LEU A 891 18.99 -2.08 14.80
N LEU A 892 19.74 -1.75 15.85
CA LEU A 892 20.18 -0.41 16.18
C LEU A 892 21.59 -0.21 15.62
N ASN A 893 21.82 0.89 14.91
CA ASN A 893 23.19 1.28 14.58
C ASN A 893 23.93 1.84 15.82
N SER A 894 25.21 2.18 15.65
CA SER A 894 26.07 2.76 16.69
C SER A 894 25.58 4.12 17.23
N LYS A 895 24.58 4.75 16.58
CA LYS A 895 23.95 6.01 16.97
C LYS A 895 22.57 5.82 17.64
N GLY A 896 22.13 4.58 17.88
CA GLY A 896 20.81 4.29 18.47
C GLY A 896 19.64 4.46 17.50
N GLN A 897 19.89 4.42 16.20
CA GLN A 897 18.90 4.68 15.15
C GLN A 897 18.38 3.38 14.51
N LEU A 898 17.12 3.35 14.05
CA LEU A 898 16.51 2.17 13.43
C LEU A 898 15.63 2.46 12.20
N TRP A 899 15.37 1.42 11.40
CA TRP A 899 14.44 1.46 10.26
C TRP A 899 13.08 0.84 10.62
N GLN A 900 12.05 1.69 10.87
CA GLN A 900 10.72 1.23 11.33
C GLN A 900 10.15 0.04 10.53
N PRO A 901 10.19 0.01 9.18
CA PRO A 901 9.64 -1.10 8.39
C PRO A 901 10.31 -2.45 8.66
N THR A 902 11.60 -2.48 9.00
CA THR A 902 12.31 -3.72 9.39
C THR A 902 12.01 -4.08 10.84
N THR A 903 12.11 -3.13 11.76
CA THR A 903 11.85 -3.38 13.19
C THR A 903 10.41 -3.88 13.43
N ASN A 904 9.42 -3.34 12.72
CA ASN A 904 8.02 -3.77 12.77
C ASN A 904 7.76 -5.16 12.12
N LYS A 905 8.67 -5.67 11.26
CA LYS A 905 8.65 -7.07 10.80
C LYS A 905 9.29 -8.00 11.84
N ALA A 906 10.33 -7.54 12.53
CA ALA A 906 11.20 -8.36 13.36
C ALA A 906 10.65 -8.63 14.78
N LEU A 907 10.08 -7.60 15.41
CA LEU A 907 9.50 -7.64 16.75
C LEU A 907 8.07 -8.18 16.73
N ILE A 908 7.63 -8.80 17.83
CA ILE A 908 6.27 -9.37 17.96
C ILE A 908 5.55 -8.93 19.24
N ARG A 909 6.23 -8.21 20.16
CA ARG A 909 5.64 -7.76 21.43
C ARG A 909 4.28 -7.07 21.28
N GLY A 910 4.16 -6.11 20.36
CA GLY A 910 2.91 -5.38 20.09
C GLY A 910 1.77 -6.24 19.53
N GLN A 911 2.08 -7.40 18.93
CA GLN A 911 1.10 -8.40 18.51
C GLN A 911 0.60 -9.19 19.74
N ILE A 912 1.51 -9.71 20.57
CA ILE A 912 1.18 -10.48 21.78
C ILE A 912 0.38 -9.63 22.78
N ASP A 913 0.83 -8.41 23.08
CA ASP A 913 0.13 -7.48 23.98
C ASP A 913 -1.31 -7.18 23.50
N LEU A 914 -1.54 -7.15 22.18
CA LEU A 914 -2.88 -6.98 21.61
C LEU A 914 -3.75 -8.24 21.75
N LEU A 915 -3.19 -9.44 21.59
CA LEU A 915 -3.91 -10.71 21.79
C LEU A 915 -4.31 -10.90 23.26
N ILE A 916 -3.41 -10.55 24.19
CA ILE A 916 -3.70 -10.49 25.63
C ILE A 916 -4.81 -9.48 25.90
N LYS A 917 -4.76 -8.27 25.34
CA LYS A 917 -5.80 -7.24 25.54
C LYS A 917 -7.16 -7.59 24.91
N LEU A 918 -7.19 -8.45 23.90
CA LEU A 918 -8.43 -9.04 23.36
C LEU A 918 -8.98 -10.15 24.25
N ASP A 919 -8.18 -10.65 25.19
CA ASP A 919 -8.49 -11.72 26.13
C ASP A 919 -8.94 -12.98 25.36
N ILE A 920 -8.03 -13.43 24.48
CA ILE A 920 -8.19 -14.59 23.58
C ILE A 920 -7.97 -15.92 24.31
N VAL A 921 -7.00 -16.00 25.22
CA VAL A 921 -6.65 -17.27 25.90
C VAL A 921 -7.84 -17.75 26.73
N ASN A 922 -8.32 -16.93 27.67
CA ASN A 922 -9.39 -17.34 28.58
C ASN A 922 -10.73 -17.60 27.85
N VAL A 923 -11.02 -16.84 26.79
CA VAL A 923 -12.29 -16.94 26.06
C VAL A 923 -12.29 -18.03 24.98
N LEU A 924 -11.20 -18.22 24.24
CA LEU A 924 -11.19 -19.04 23.01
C LEU A 924 -10.28 -20.28 23.04
N MET A 925 -9.46 -20.45 24.09
CA MET A 925 -8.48 -21.54 24.17
C MET A 925 -8.80 -22.56 25.28
N GLN A 926 -10.09 -22.73 25.59
CA GLN A 926 -10.60 -23.82 26.44
C GLN A 926 -10.83 -25.05 25.54
N PRO A 927 -10.11 -26.19 25.71
CA PRO A 927 -10.20 -27.33 24.80
C PRO A 927 -11.55 -28.06 24.84
N ASP A 928 -12.02 -28.38 26.04
CA ASP A 928 -13.23 -29.20 26.25
C ASP A 928 -14.53 -28.41 26.06
N ARG A 929 -14.43 -27.08 25.98
CA ARG A 929 -15.59 -26.19 25.88
C ARG A 929 -16.31 -26.33 24.54
N GLU A 930 -17.63 -26.39 24.64
CA GLU A 930 -18.54 -26.12 23.53
C GLU A 930 -18.84 -24.62 23.41
N TYR A 931 -18.73 -24.12 22.19
CA TYR A 931 -18.94 -22.72 21.84
C TYR A 931 -20.20 -22.58 20.99
N ARG A 932 -21.10 -21.67 21.36
CA ARG A 932 -22.29 -21.33 20.55
C ARG A 932 -22.22 -19.85 20.17
N GLY A 933 -22.70 -19.51 18.97
CA GLY A 933 -22.56 -18.16 18.42
C GLY A 933 -23.27 -17.05 19.21
N ALA A 934 -24.08 -17.40 20.21
CA ALA A 934 -24.79 -16.51 21.12
C ALA A 934 -24.17 -16.40 22.52
N ASP A 935 -23.09 -17.14 22.83
CA ASP A 935 -22.49 -17.15 24.18
C ASP A 935 -22.15 -15.72 24.64
N ALA A 936 -22.54 -15.36 25.86
CA ALA A 936 -22.46 -13.98 26.34
C ALA A 936 -21.02 -13.43 26.39
N ASP A 937 -20.03 -14.29 26.60
CA ASP A 937 -18.61 -13.95 26.57
C ASP A 937 -18.08 -13.83 25.13
N LEU A 938 -18.49 -14.69 24.19
CA LEU A 938 -18.19 -14.53 22.76
C LEU A 938 -18.80 -13.24 22.18
N VAL A 939 -19.99 -12.83 22.65
CA VAL A 939 -20.58 -11.53 22.30
C VAL A 939 -19.80 -10.36 22.91
N LYS A 940 -19.34 -10.47 24.18
CA LYS A 940 -18.41 -9.49 24.78
C LYS A 940 -17.07 -9.43 24.02
N PHE A 941 -16.55 -10.58 23.59
CA PHE A 941 -15.33 -10.71 22.79
C PHE A 941 -15.47 -10.03 21.43
N LYS A 942 -16.55 -10.29 20.67
CA LYS A 942 -16.84 -9.55 19.41
C LYS A 942 -16.85 -8.04 19.63
N LYS A 943 -17.43 -7.55 20.74
CA LYS A 943 -17.40 -6.12 21.11
C LYS A 943 -15.97 -5.61 21.38
N ARG A 944 -15.10 -6.40 22.06
CA ARG A 944 -13.67 -6.07 22.25
C ARG A 944 -12.89 -6.04 20.92
N VAL A 945 -13.16 -6.99 20.02
CA VAL A 945 -12.52 -7.10 18.69
C VAL A 945 -12.90 -5.91 17.80
N ILE A 946 -14.19 -5.57 17.68
CA ILE A 946 -14.66 -4.40 16.90
C ILE A 946 -14.09 -3.08 17.45
N ARG A 947 -13.96 -2.95 18.78
CA ARG A 947 -13.33 -1.79 19.43
C ARG A 947 -11.85 -1.63 19.04
N HIS A 948 -11.13 -2.74 18.82
CA HIS A 948 -9.70 -2.74 18.48
C HIS A 948 -9.39 -3.00 16.99
N ARG A 949 -10.39 -3.03 16.11
CA ARG A 949 -10.24 -3.40 14.68
C ARG A 949 -9.10 -2.70 13.93
N TYR A 950 -8.82 -1.43 14.21
CA TYR A 950 -7.72 -0.69 13.59
C TYR A 950 -6.34 -1.12 14.10
N ALA A 951 -6.22 -1.53 15.37
CA ALA A 951 -5.00 -2.11 15.91
C ALA A 951 -4.79 -3.52 15.34
N ILE A 952 -5.85 -4.33 15.23
CA ILE A 952 -5.81 -5.65 14.59
C ILE A 952 -5.33 -5.54 13.13
N ARG A 953 -5.90 -4.61 12.35
CA ARG A 953 -5.47 -4.34 10.97
C ARG A 953 -4.03 -3.84 10.87
N THR A 954 -3.52 -3.14 11.89
CA THR A 954 -2.13 -2.66 11.94
C THR A 954 -1.15 -3.79 12.29
N MET A 955 -1.52 -4.65 13.24
CA MET A 955 -0.66 -5.72 13.78
C MET A 955 -0.65 -7.00 12.95
N PHE A 956 -1.79 -7.35 12.34
CA PHE A 956 -2.00 -8.64 11.67
C PHE A 956 -2.46 -8.50 10.21
N GLY A 957 -2.66 -7.28 9.70
CA GLY A 957 -3.22 -7.02 8.36
C GLY A 957 -4.72 -7.30 8.22
N ILE A 958 -5.34 -8.01 9.17
CA ILE A 958 -6.73 -8.48 9.11
C ILE A 958 -7.74 -7.32 9.19
N VAL A 959 -8.71 -7.35 8.27
CA VAL A 959 -9.88 -6.46 8.31
C VAL A 959 -11.02 -7.17 9.05
N ILE A 960 -11.36 -6.67 10.23
CA ILE A 960 -12.55 -7.11 10.97
C ILE A 960 -13.79 -6.46 10.36
N ASP A 961 -14.71 -7.27 9.89
CA ASP A 961 -16.08 -6.85 9.55
C ASP A 961 -16.95 -6.75 10.82
N PRO A 962 -17.64 -5.62 11.10
CA PRO A 962 -18.60 -5.52 12.19
C PRO A 962 -19.82 -6.45 12.08
N SER A 963 -20.27 -6.81 10.87
CA SER A 963 -21.44 -7.69 10.68
C SER A 963 -21.15 -9.17 10.97
N ALA A 964 -19.96 -9.66 10.65
CA ALA A 964 -19.50 -11.04 10.84
C ALA A 964 -19.86 -11.62 12.22
N SER A 965 -20.25 -12.90 12.27
CA SER A 965 -20.65 -13.55 13.53
C SER A 965 -19.52 -13.59 14.58
N ALA A 966 -19.86 -13.82 15.85
CA ALA A 966 -18.85 -13.94 16.91
C ALA A 966 -17.86 -15.09 16.61
N ILE A 967 -18.36 -16.23 16.12
CA ILE A 967 -17.53 -17.38 15.70
C ILE A 967 -16.66 -17.04 14.49
N ALA A 968 -17.16 -16.30 13.50
CA ALA A 968 -16.36 -15.85 12.36
C ALA A 968 -15.23 -14.90 12.80
N SER A 969 -15.55 -13.97 13.71
CA SER A 969 -14.59 -13.03 14.32
C SER A 969 -13.51 -13.76 15.14
N ALA A 970 -13.91 -14.81 15.88
CA ALA A 970 -13.00 -15.68 16.62
C ALA A 970 -12.10 -16.49 15.68
N ASN A 971 -12.65 -17.12 14.65
CA ASN A 971 -11.88 -17.92 13.68
C ASN A 971 -10.88 -17.09 12.87
N GLN A 972 -11.19 -15.83 12.54
CA GLN A 972 -10.21 -14.91 11.95
C GLN A 972 -8.97 -14.75 12.85
N LEU A 973 -9.15 -14.60 14.17
CA LEU A 973 -8.05 -14.41 15.11
C LEU A 973 -7.34 -15.72 15.50
N LEU A 974 -8.07 -16.81 15.66
CA LEU A 974 -7.51 -18.15 15.94
C LEU A 974 -6.64 -18.68 14.79
N SER A 975 -6.97 -18.33 13.54
CA SER A 975 -6.17 -18.71 12.37
C SER A 975 -4.70 -18.21 12.43
N ILE A 976 -4.48 -17.08 13.13
CA ILE A 976 -3.16 -16.47 13.37
C ILE A 976 -2.31 -17.35 14.30
N LEU A 977 -2.95 -18.16 15.16
CA LEU A 977 -2.31 -19.02 16.17
C LEU A 977 -2.24 -20.49 15.74
N GLY A 978 -2.68 -20.80 14.52
CA GLY A 978 -2.76 -22.18 14.01
C GLY A 978 -3.86 -23.00 14.67
N LEU A 979 -5.00 -22.36 14.96
CA LEU A 979 -6.15 -22.89 15.69
C LEU A 979 -7.45 -22.59 14.93
N LYS A 980 -8.52 -23.33 15.23
CA LYS A 980 -9.86 -23.08 14.69
C LYS A 980 -10.97 -23.64 15.59
N LEU A 981 -12.13 -22.99 15.55
CA LEU A 981 -13.40 -23.53 16.01
C LEU A 981 -14.06 -24.29 14.84
N ASN A 982 -14.01 -25.62 14.89
CA ASN A 982 -14.73 -26.50 13.95
C ASN A 982 -16.18 -26.68 14.44
N GLN A 983 -17.16 -26.68 13.54
CA GLN A 983 -18.53 -27.08 13.90
C GLN A 983 -18.55 -28.60 14.15
N VAL A 984 -19.00 -29.03 15.33
CA VAL A 984 -19.07 -30.46 15.69
C VAL A 984 -20.50 -31.00 15.66
N SER A 985 -21.50 -30.16 15.96
CA SER A 985 -22.90 -30.57 16.01
C SER A 985 -23.84 -29.35 15.84
N ARG A 986 -25.14 -29.57 16.04
CA ARG A 986 -26.09 -28.51 16.37
C ARG A 986 -26.90 -28.96 17.58
N ASP A 987 -27.33 -28.01 18.40
CA ASP A 987 -28.33 -28.25 19.42
C ASP A 987 -29.65 -28.70 18.76
N LYS A 988 -30.43 -29.53 19.45
CA LYS A 988 -31.83 -29.81 19.08
C LYS A 988 -32.72 -28.87 19.89
N LEU A 989 -33.66 -28.20 19.23
CA LEU A 989 -34.73 -27.46 19.91
C LEU A 989 -35.80 -28.44 20.43
N VAL A 990 -36.59 -27.98 21.39
CA VAL A 990 -37.65 -28.79 22.06
C VAL A 990 -38.71 -29.29 21.07
N ASP A 991 -38.90 -28.57 19.96
CA ASP A 991 -39.81 -28.92 18.85
C ASP A 991 -39.15 -29.79 17.75
N GLY A 992 -37.94 -30.32 18.02
CA GLY A 992 -37.16 -31.14 17.08
C GLY A 992 -36.44 -30.36 15.98
N LYS A 993 -36.61 -29.03 15.88
CA LYS A 993 -35.92 -28.23 14.86
C LYS A 993 -34.43 -28.03 15.20
N ALA A 994 -33.62 -27.72 14.19
CA ALA A 994 -32.19 -27.51 14.36
C ALA A 994 -31.89 -26.18 15.06
N GLY A 995 -31.32 -26.25 16.27
CA GLY A 995 -30.93 -25.10 17.08
C GLY A 995 -29.57 -24.52 16.70
N HIS A 996 -28.88 -23.92 17.68
CA HIS A 996 -27.60 -23.27 17.44
C HIS A 996 -26.52 -24.25 16.96
N ARG A 997 -25.59 -23.75 16.15
CA ARG A 997 -24.40 -24.49 15.74
C ARG A 997 -23.42 -24.53 16.89
N VAL A 998 -22.97 -25.73 17.24
CA VAL A 998 -22.01 -25.99 18.31
C VAL A 998 -20.63 -26.19 17.69
N TYR A 999 -19.63 -25.51 18.24
CA TYR A 999 -18.25 -25.59 17.79
C TYR A 999 -17.35 -26.06 18.94
N LYS A 1000 -16.27 -26.78 18.61
CA LYS A 1000 -15.18 -27.11 19.56
C LYS A 1000 -13.84 -26.58 19.06
N PHE A 1001 -12.96 -26.32 20.01
CA PHE A 1001 -11.58 -25.91 19.79
C PHE A 1001 -10.78 -27.06 19.18
N MET A 1002 -10.11 -26.82 18.04
CA MET A 1002 -9.20 -27.79 17.44
C MET A 1002 -7.95 -27.10 16.87
N PRO A 1003 -6.73 -27.63 17.12
CA PRO A 1003 -5.52 -27.16 16.46
C PRO A 1003 -5.51 -27.58 14.98
N ILE A 1004 -4.64 -26.94 14.17
CA ILE A 1004 -4.44 -27.29 12.75
C ILE A 1004 -3.40 -28.41 12.56
N LEU A 1005 -2.41 -28.48 13.45
CA LEU A 1005 -1.49 -29.60 13.61
C LEU A 1005 -2.01 -30.55 14.69
N ALA A 1006 -1.71 -31.84 14.60
CA ALA A 1006 -2.04 -32.82 15.65
C ALA A 1006 -1.45 -32.42 17.02
N THR A 1007 -2.18 -32.71 18.09
CA THR A 1007 -1.93 -32.15 19.43
C THR A 1007 -0.59 -32.61 20.03
N ASP A 1008 -0.23 -33.86 19.77
CA ASP A 1008 1.03 -34.52 20.10
C ASP A 1008 2.25 -33.84 19.45
N ILE A 1009 2.26 -33.72 18.11
CA ILE A 1009 3.37 -33.07 17.39
C ILE A 1009 3.45 -31.58 17.76
N ARG A 1010 2.30 -30.91 17.94
CA ARG A 1010 2.25 -29.53 18.43
C ARG A 1010 2.88 -29.41 19.82
N TYR A 1011 2.59 -30.34 20.73
CA TYR A 1011 3.15 -30.35 22.08
C TYR A 1011 4.67 -30.54 22.07
N GLN A 1012 5.18 -31.51 21.30
CA GLN A 1012 6.62 -31.77 21.13
C GLN A 1012 7.38 -30.52 20.66
N ILE A 1013 6.87 -29.82 19.64
CA ILE A 1013 7.46 -28.56 19.12
C ILE A 1013 7.53 -27.48 20.22
N LEU A 1014 6.44 -27.29 20.96
CA LEU A 1014 6.37 -26.26 22.01
C LEU A 1014 7.30 -26.58 23.18
N GLN A 1015 7.39 -27.84 23.61
CA GLN A 1015 8.30 -28.28 24.66
C GLN A 1015 9.77 -28.17 24.23
N ASN A 1016 10.10 -28.52 22.99
CA ASN A 1016 11.45 -28.32 22.45
C ASN A 1016 11.83 -26.83 22.44
N TRP A 1017 10.95 -25.94 21.98
CA TRP A 1017 11.21 -24.50 22.05
C TRP A 1017 11.35 -23.98 23.48
N LEU A 1018 10.55 -24.49 24.43
CA LEU A 1018 10.67 -24.16 25.86
C LEU A 1018 12.05 -24.56 26.40
N LYS A 1019 12.48 -25.80 26.17
CA LYS A 1019 13.82 -26.29 26.56
C LYS A 1019 14.95 -25.44 25.95
N VAL A 1020 14.88 -25.17 24.65
CA VAL A 1020 15.90 -24.42 23.91
C VAL A 1020 15.99 -22.95 24.34
N ASP A 1021 14.86 -22.26 24.51
CA ASP A 1021 14.86 -20.85 24.92
C ASP A 1021 15.13 -20.70 26.44
N ALA A 1022 14.88 -21.73 27.26
CA ALA A 1022 15.36 -21.83 28.65
C ALA A 1022 16.88 -22.01 28.76
N GLN A 1023 17.48 -22.93 27.98
CA GLN A 1023 18.93 -23.14 27.95
C GLN A 1023 19.69 -21.86 27.56
N LYS A 1024 19.19 -21.10 26.58
CA LYS A 1024 19.77 -19.79 26.19
C LYS A 1024 19.67 -18.72 27.28
N LEU A 1025 18.72 -18.83 28.20
CA LEU A 1025 18.58 -17.89 29.31
C LEU A 1025 19.63 -18.22 30.39
N ALA A 1026 19.76 -19.50 30.77
CA ALA A 1026 20.80 -19.96 31.69
C ALA A 1026 22.22 -19.66 31.19
N GLN A 1027 22.49 -19.87 29.89
CA GLN A 1027 23.77 -19.50 29.27
C GLN A 1027 24.10 -18.00 29.31
N LYS A 1028 23.11 -17.12 29.59
CA LYS A 1028 23.28 -15.67 29.71
C LYS A 1028 23.20 -15.16 31.16
N MET A 1029 22.86 -16.03 32.10
CA MET A 1029 22.79 -15.78 33.53
C MET A 1029 23.38 -17.01 34.24
N PRO A 1030 24.72 -17.18 34.23
CA PRO A 1030 25.37 -18.37 34.80
C PRO A 1030 25.30 -18.42 36.33
N GLU A 1031 25.00 -17.28 36.97
CA GLU A 1031 24.59 -17.24 38.38
C GLU A 1031 23.07 -17.46 38.48
N ILE A 1032 22.68 -18.44 39.31
CA ILE A 1032 21.30 -18.87 39.59
C ILE A 1032 20.63 -19.65 38.43
N ILE A 1033 20.90 -20.96 38.36
CA ILE A 1033 19.93 -22.09 38.33
C ILE A 1033 20.72 -23.41 38.29
N ASP A 1034 20.46 -24.31 39.23
CA ASP A 1034 20.86 -25.72 39.11
C ASP A 1034 19.84 -26.45 38.21
N ILE A 1035 20.32 -27.12 37.16
CA ILE A 1035 19.50 -27.76 36.12
C ILE A 1035 19.32 -29.28 36.38
N SER A 1036 19.81 -29.80 37.50
CA SER A 1036 19.85 -31.24 37.79
C SER A 1036 18.50 -31.91 38.05
N ASN A 1037 17.49 -31.16 38.49
CA ASN A 1037 16.23 -31.72 39.04
C ASN A 1037 14.95 -31.11 38.42
N ILE A 1038 14.86 -31.06 37.08
CA ILE A 1038 13.61 -30.68 36.37
C ILE A 1038 12.96 -31.90 35.72
N GLU A 1039 12.20 -32.66 36.49
CA GLU A 1039 11.16 -33.54 35.93
C GLU A 1039 9.96 -32.67 35.49
N LEU A 1040 9.41 -32.96 34.30
CA LEU A 1040 8.34 -32.18 33.67
C LEU A 1040 7.01 -32.93 33.73
N ASP A 1041 6.18 -32.57 34.69
CA ASP A 1041 4.79 -33.03 34.83
C ASP A 1041 3.95 -32.57 33.60
N PRO A 1042 3.05 -33.39 33.04
CA PRO A 1042 2.23 -32.98 31.89
C PRO A 1042 1.25 -31.86 32.29
N PRO A 1043 1.04 -30.83 31.44
CA PRO A 1043 0.39 -29.61 31.87
C PRO A 1043 -1.13 -29.79 32.12
N LYS A 1044 -1.53 -29.68 33.39
CA LYS A 1044 -2.85 -29.19 33.74
C LYS A 1044 -2.96 -27.72 33.33
N ILE A 1045 -4.12 -27.29 32.82
CA ILE A 1045 -4.37 -25.90 32.45
C ILE A 1045 -4.51 -25.07 33.74
N ILE A 1046 -3.41 -24.44 34.18
CA ILE A 1046 -3.43 -23.56 35.35
C ILE A 1046 -4.09 -22.23 34.97
N ILE A 1047 -5.34 -22.06 35.40
CA ILE A 1047 -6.04 -20.78 35.34
C ILE A 1047 -5.55 -19.91 36.49
N ASN A 1048 -4.73 -18.90 36.21
CA ASN A 1048 -4.37 -17.89 37.20
C ASN A 1048 -5.56 -16.98 37.50
N THR A 1049 -6.42 -17.41 38.43
CA THR A 1049 -7.40 -16.53 39.07
C THR A 1049 -6.68 -15.49 39.92
N ILE A 1050 -6.69 -14.24 39.47
CA ILE A 1050 -6.25 -13.11 40.29
C ILE A 1050 -7.36 -12.83 41.32
N THR A 1051 -7.06 -13.07 42.60
CA THR A 1051 -7.82 -12.54 43.74
C THR A 1051 -7.09 -11.32 44.27
N ASP A 1052 -7.78 -10.18 44.37
CA ASP A 1052 -7.21 -8.94 44.90
C ASP A 1052 -6.83 -9.08 46.40
N ALA A 1053 -5.86 -8.29 46.84
CA ALA A 1053 -5.31 -8.37 48.20
C ALA A 1053 -6.22 -7.72 49.26
N GLY A 1054 -6.37 -8.37 50.41
CA GLY A 1054 -7.08 -7.82 51.57
C GLY A 1054 -6.80 -8.58 52.88
N SER A 1055 -6.42 -7.83 53.92
CA SER A 1055 -6.45 -8.16 55.36
C SER A 1055 -5.89 -9.50 55.88
N GLU A 1056 -4.65 -9.43 56.37
CA GLU A 1056 -4.26 -9.66 57.78
C GLU A 1056 -4.43 -11.01 58.52
N LEU A 1057 -3.32 -11.36 59.23
CA LEU A 1057 -3.24 -11.91 60.59
C LEU A 1057 -4.04 -13.16 61.00
N ALA A 1058 -3.35 -14.31 61.03
CA ALA A 1058 -3.03 -15.07 62.27
C ALA A 1058 -2.34 -16.40 61.90
N GLY A 1059 -1.56 -16.99 62.81
CA GLY A 1059 -0.91 -18.27 62.58
C GLY A 1059 -0.95 -19.19 63.79
N SER A 1060 -1.16 -20.48 63.53
CA SER A 1060 -0.81 -21.61 64.39
C SER A 1060 -0.64 -22.87 63.54
N ALA A 1061 0.19 -23.80 64.00
CA ALA A 1061 0.46 -25.10 63.34
C ALA A 1061 -0.32 -26.23 64.07
N VAL A 1062 0.24 -27.46 64.08
CA VAL A 1062 -0.24 -28.71 64.75
C VAL A 1062 -1.20 -29.53 63.82
N VAL A 1063 -0.76 -30.65 63.16
CA VAL A 1063 -0.39 -32.03 63.65
C VAL A 1063 -1.64 -32.97 63.58
N GLU A 1064 -1.63 -34.26 63.14
CA GLU A 1064 -0.58 -35.22 62.70
C GLU A 1064 -1.14 -36.45 61.92
N ILE A 1065 -0.25 -37.27 61.30
CA ILE A 1065 -0.27 -38.77 61.11
C ILE A 1065 -1.57 -39.44 60.58
N ALA A 1066 -1.63 -40.07 59.37
CA ALA A 1066 -1.00 -41.33 58.87
C ALA A 1066 -1.63 -42.64 59.47
N PRO A 1067 -1.35 -43.91 59.05
CA PRO A 1067 -0.32 -44.40 58.10
C PRO A 1067 -0.62 -45.66 57.17
N ILE A 1068 0.21 -45.87 56.10
CA ILE A 1068 0.91 -47.15 55.68
C ILE A 1068 0.10 -48.43 55.23
N PRO A 1069 0.55 -49.32 54.27
CA PRO A 1069 1.45 -49.17 53.08
C PRO A 1069 1.22 -50.13 51.83
N ILE A 1070 2.03 -49.92 50.77
CA ILE A 1070 2.79 -50.87 49.88
C ILE A 1070 2.22 -52.23 49.38
N ALA A 1071 2.36 -52.48 48.06
CA ALA A 1071 2.80 -53.76 47.44
C ALA A 1071 3.52 -53.52 46.08
N GLN A 1072 4.36 -54.46 45.60
CA GLN A 1072 5.17 -54.38 44.35
C GLN A 1072 5.07 -55.69 43.52
N THR A 1073 5.58 -55.73 42.27
CA THR A 1073 6.67 -56.64 41.79
C THR A 1073 6.97 -56.53 40.27
N ASN A 1074 8.04 -57.19 39.79
CA ASN A 1074 8.68 -57.04 38.46
C ASN A 1074 8.57 -58.30 37.58
N SER A 1075 8.91 -58.22 36.28
CA SER A 1075 9.74 -59.23 35.54
C SER A 1075 10.05 -58.80 34.08
N LYS A 1076 10.88 -59.60 33.38
CA LYS A 1076 11.40 -59.43 32.00
C LYS A 1076 11.17 -60.71 31.16
N GLU A 1077 11.60 -60.65 29.88
CA GLU A 1077 12.25 -61.70 29.04
C GLU A 1077 11.54 -62.12 27.72
N ASP A 1078 12.34 -62.70 26.82
CA ASP A 1078 12.15 -62.77 25.36
C ASP A 1078 11.42 -64.03 24.85
N LEU A 1079 10.96 -64.03 23.57
CA LEU A 1079 11.29 -65.03 22.52
C LEU A 1079 10.43 -64.94 21.22
N GLN A 1080 10.88 -65.64 20.17
CA GLN A 1080 10.28 -65.82 18.82
C GLN A 1080 9.80 -67.31 18.63
N PRO A 1081 9.36 -67.79 17.43
CA PRO A 1081 8.32 -67.30 16.50
C PRO A 1081 7.36 -68.41 15.92
N SER A 1082 6.20 -68.00 15.35
CA SER A 1082 5.41 -68.73 14.31
C SER A 1082 4.76 -70.10 14.71
N PRO A 1083 4.04 -70.87 13.83
CA PRO A 1083 3.55 -70.61 12.46
C PRO A 1083 2.06 -71.07 12.14
N ASN A 1084 1.66 -70.91 10.87
CA ASN A 1084 0.77 -71.80 10.05
C ASN A 1084 -0.79 -71.71 9.98
N ASN A 1085 -1.26 -72.03 8.75
CA ASN A 1085 -2.54 -72.62 8.28
C ASN A 1085 -3.83 -71.79 7.98
N ILE A 1086 -3.90 -71.35 6.71
CA ILE A 1086 -4.96 -71.53 5.65
C ILE A 1086 -5.79 -72.85 5.71
N PRO A 1087 -6.85 -73.13 4.86
CA PRO A 1087 -7.51 -72.37 3.74
C PRO A 1087 -9.08 -72.50 3.56
N LEU A 1088 -9.63 -71.88 2.48
CA LEU A 1088 -10.82 -72.29 1.64
C LEU A 1088 -12.25 -72.25 2.29
N VAL A 1089 -13.41 -72.29 1.59
CA VAL A 1089 -13.83 -72.59 0.18
C VAL A 1089 -14.88 -71.56 -0.35
N HIS A 1090 -15.21 -71.61 -1.66
CA HIS A 1090 -16.34 -70.97 -2.38
C HIS A 1090 -17.75 -71.45 -1.88
N GLU A 1091 -18.94 -71.10 -2.39
CA GLU A 1091 -19.45 -70.40 -3.61
C GLU A 1091 -20.87 -69.80 -3.32
N VAL A 1092 -21.55 -68.98 -4.15
CA VAL A 1092 -22.51 -69.35 -5.21
C VAL A 1092 -23.15 -68.07 -5.81
N VAL A 1093 -23.57 -68.10 -7.09
CA VAL A 1093 -24.30 -67.08 -7.89
C VAL A 1093 -25.28 -67.83 -8.82
N PRO A 1094 -26.41 -67.29 -9.36
CA PRO A 1094 -27.07 -65.97 -9.23
C PRO A 1094 -28.45 -66.12 -8.50
N SER A 1095 -29.62 -65.51 -8.79
CA SER A 1095 -30.16 -64.49 -9.74
C SER A 1095 -31.54 -63.98 -9.30
N ASN A 1096 -31.85 -62.68 -9.47
CA ASN A 1096 -32.98 -62.18 -10.29
C ASN A 1096 -33.11 -60.63 -10.32
N LYS A 1097 -33.69 -60.12 -11.42
CA LYS A 1097 -34.14 -58.73 -11.67
C LYS A 1097 -35.69 -58.69 -11.59
N PRO A 1098 -36.42 -57.54 -11.70
CA PRO A 1098 -36.00 -56.19 -12.13
C PRO A 1098 -36.55 -54.97 -11.33
N THR A 1099 -36.03 -53.78 -11.62
CA THR A 1099 -36.82 -52.55 -11.92
C THR A 1099 -35.92 -51.42 -12.47
N GLN A 1100 -36.50 -50.35 -13.04
CA GLN A 1100 -35.79 -49.32 -13.80
C GLN A 1100 -35.46 -48.04 -12.98
N PRO A 1101 -34.40 -47.27 -13.34
CA PRO A 1101 -34.07 -45.99 -12.72
C PRO A 1101 -34.74 -44.78 -13.41
N PRO A 1102 -35.39 -43.85 -12.68
CA PRO A 1102 -35.89 -42.61 -13.24
C PRO A 1102 -34.83 -41.48 -13.25
N LYS A 1103 -34.63 -40.95 -14.46
CA LYS A 1103 -33.98 -39.68 -14.83
C LYS A 1103 -34.05 -38.58 -13.75
N LYS A 1104 -32.93 -37.90 -13.47
CA LYS A 1104 -32.93 -36.53 -12.92
C LYS A 1104 -32.52 -35.53 -14.01
N ALA A 1105 -33.41 -34.59 -14.28
CA ALA A 1105 -33.19 -33.50 -15.24
C ALA A 1105 -32.38 -32.34 -14.62
N ILE A 1106 -31.87 -31.48 -15.49
CA ILE A 1106 -31.06 -30.31 -15.15
C ILE A 1106 -31.98 -29.14 -14.76
N GLN A 1107 -31.66 -28.43 -13.68
CA GLN A 1107 -32.04 -27.01 -13.53
C GLN A 1107 -30.94 -26.22 -12.82
N TRP A 1108 -30.82 -24.94 -13.19
CA TRP A 1108 -29.72 -24.06 -12.81
C TRP A 1108 -29.99 -23.33 -11.50
N GLN A 1109 -28.96 -23.09 -10.67
CA GLN A 1109 -29.00 -22.04 -9.65
C GLN A 1109 -28.00 -20.92 -9.99
N LYS A 1110 -28.54 -19.71 -10.20
CA LYS A 1110 -27.74 -18.47 -10.30
C LYS A 1110 -27.24 -18.07 -8.90
N GLY A 1111 -25.98 -18.36 -8.59
CA GLY A 1111 -25.32 -17.89 -7.38
C GLY A 1111 -24.73 -16.48 -7.52
N MET A 1112 -25.57 -15.44 -7.66
CA MET A 1112 -25.06 -14.05 -7.67
C MET A 1112 -24.62 -13.60 -6.27
N ARG A 1113 -23.45 -12.96 -6.18
CA ARG A 1113 -23.01 -12.26 -4.97
C ARG A 1113 -23.80 -10.96 -4.81
N ALA A 1114 -24.78 -10.94 -3.91
CA ALA A 1114 -25.34 -9.69 -3.42
C ALA A 1114 -24.36 -9.02 -2.43
N ILE A 1115 -24.22 -7.69 -2.51
CA ILE A 1115 -23.41 -6.89 -1.59
C ILE A 1115 -24.30 -6.41 -0.42
N TYR A 1116 -23.70 -6.24 0.75
CA TYR A 1116 -24.38 -5.72 1.95
C TYR A 1116 -25.04 -4.36 1.73
N GLN A 1117 -26.35 -4.30 1.98
CA GLN A 1117 -26.98 -3.17 2.68
C GLN A 1117 -27.89 -3.74 3.78
N GLY A 1118 -28.00 -3.05 4.90
CA GLY A 1118 -28.73 -3.52 6.08
C GLY A 1118 -29.86 -2.57 6.47
N THR A 1119 -31.10 -3.04 6.36
CA THR A 1119 -32.29 -2.45 6.97
C THR A 1119 -33.25 -3.58 7.33
N ASP A 1120 -33.69 -3.65 8.58
CA ASP A 1120 -34.70 -4.63 9.00
C ASP A 1120 -36.08 -4.23 8.47
N TRP A 1121 -36.64 -5.05 7.58
CA TRP A 1121 -38.03 -4.98 7.13
C TRP A 1121 -38.68 -6.35 7.33
N VAL A 1122 -39.85 -6.39 7.96
CA VAL A 1122 -40.68 -7.60 8.07
C VAL A 1122 -41.91 -7.40 7.19
N ILE A 1123 -41.90 -8.03 6.01
CA ILE A 1123 -43.05 -8.04 5.10
C ILE A 1123 -43.84 -9.33 5.36
N GLY A 1124 -45.02 -9.19 5.96
CA GLY A 1124 -45.97 -10.29 6.14
C GLY A 1124 -46.97 -10.33 4.98
N THR A 1125 -46.93 -11.38 4.16
CA THR A 1125 -47.87 -11.57 3.05
C THR A 1125 -49.18 -12.21 3.56
N LEU A 1126 -50.28 -11.47 3.45
CA LEU A 1126 -51.64 -12.01 3.43
C LEU A 1126 -52.22 -11.84 2.02
N GLY A 1127 -53.10 -12.76 1.61
CA GLY A 1127 -53.54 -12.89 0.22
C GLY A 1127 -54.62 -11.88 -0.22
N SER A 1128 -54.26 -10.61 -0.36
CA SER A 1128 -55.02 -9.57 -1.08
C SER A 1128 -54.16 -8.32 -1.30
N ALA A 1129 -54.59 -7.38 -2.16
CA ALA A 1129 -53.73 -6.39 -2.83
C ALA A 1129 -53.24 -5.17 -1.98
N THR A 1130 -53.06 -5.34 -0.66
CA THR A 1130 -52.59 -4.28 0.25
C THR A 1130 -51.38 -4.73 1.07
N ALA A 1131 -50.34 -3.90 1.15
CA ALA A 1131 -49.19 -4.13 2.04
C ALA A 1131 -49.25 -3.22 3.29
N LYS A 1132 -49.06 -3.81 4.47
CA LYS A 1132 -48.93 -3.07 5.74
C LYS A 1132 -47.46 -2.86 6.09
N ILE A 1133 -47.06 -1.60 6.30
CA ILE A 1133 -45.72 -1.23 6.75
C ILE A 1133 -45.82 -0.64 8.17
N VAL A 1134 -44.93 -1.07 9.07
CA VAL A 1134 -44.88 -0.62 10.47
C VAL A 1134 -43.46 -0.19 10.83
N ARG A 1135 -43.30 1.04 11.33
CA ARG A 1135 -42.02 1.54 11.84
C ARG A 1135 -42.27 2.57 12.95
N ASN A 1136 -41.56 2.42 14.08
CA ASN A 1136 -41.58 3.35 15.21
C ASN A 1136 -42.99 3.78 15.69
N GLY A 1137 -43.95 2.86 15.71
CA GLY A 1137 -45.31 3.11 16.21
C GLY A 1137 -46.28 3.78 15.23
N PHE A 1138 -45.84 4.10 14.02
CA PHE A 1138 -46.73 4.54 12.93
C PHE A 1138 -47.01 3.37 11.99
N GLU A 1139 -48.27 3.26 11.56
CA GLU A 1139 -48.74 2.29 10.57
C GLU A 1139 -49.10 3.02 9.28
N LEU A 1140 -48.74 2.42 8.14
CA LEU A 1140 -49.08 2.96 6.83
C LEU A 1140 -49.45 1.81 5.87
N TRP A 1141 -50.52 2.03 5.11
CA TRP A 1141 -51.09 1.08 4.15
C TRP A 1141 -50.83 1.58 2.74
N VAL A 1142 -50.47 0.67 1.83
CA VAL A 1142 -50.13 1.01 0.45
C VAL A 1142 -50.75 -0.03 -0.50
N ASP A 1143 -51.52 0.46 -1.47
CA ASP A 1143 -51.98 -0.30 -2.64
C ASP A 1143 -50.87 -0.38 -3.68
N LEU A 1144 -50.69 -1.53 -4.32
CA LEU A 1144 -49.67 -1.76 -5.34
C LEU A 1144 -50.31 -1.79 -6.74
N PRO A 1145 -49.93 -0.90 -7.68
CA PRO A 1145 -50.36 -1.00 -9.07
C PRO A 1145 -49.80 -2.23 -9.78
N ASP A 1146 -50.59 -2.85 -10.66
CA ASP A 1146 -50.19 -4.02 -11.43
C ASP A 1146 -48.98 -3.75 -12.34
N LEU A 1147 -47.83 -4.36 -12.03
CA LEU A 1147 -46.69 -4.40 -12.95
C LEU A 1147 -46.81 -5.60 -13.90
N ALA A 1148 -47.09 -5.31 -15.17
CA ALA A 1148 -46.97 -6.29 -16.25
C ALA A 1148 -45.51 -6.76 -16.41
N ILE A 1149 -45.33 -8.04 -16.75
CA ILE A 1149 -44.02 -8.70 -16.78
C ILE A 1149 -43.35 -8.53 -18.16
N ALA A 1150 -42.09 -8.10 -18.16
CA ALA A 1150 -41.14 -8.18 -19.27
C ALA A 1150 -39.71 -8.39 -18.72
#